data_AF-A0A433PLL1-F1
#
_entry.id   AF-A0A433PLL1-F1
#
_cell.length_a   1.000
_cell.length_b   1.000
_cell.length_c   1.000
_cell.angle_alpha   90.00
_cell.angle_beta   90.00
_cell.angle_gamma   90.00
#
_symmetry.space_group_name_H-M   'P 1'
#
loop_
_entity.id
_entity.type
_entity.pdbx_description
1 polymer ?
#
loop_
_entity_poly.entity_id
_entity_poly.type
_entity_poly.pdbx_seq_one_letter_code
_entity_poly.pdbx_strand_id
1 'polypeptide(L)'
;MANLDNDEDVKPFIPTPASSSKQAAKNHPTHVIGAVVLFYFVISLSVVFLNKFILSTSEYKFPYPLFVTWFQLVVALVVLLVWSHLGKSNKSFALIPPYEFNFDIARKVAPLTFMYVMMLALNNLCLQYVEVTFYQVARSLSIVFNIIFTFTILGQSTSTPAILACVIVFLGFAIGSYGEINFSWEGVLYGVGSSAFVALYGIYVKKTLSVVENNQWRLLHYNTTLSILFLAPLVLFSGELSDISSNVYFLDEFPFWFLMTITGISGFAVNIAMFLQIKYTSALTNTISGTAKACVQTVLAAMIFQNPISVMNGTGILLALFGSGYYSWIRYREMVNKTIAPELLRYLVERGRVTDGSCLRRNRELTTKGQNVYMSSFPSTSAWSMVTHLNIIVIRPIMAHLVARRRVVVTGLGLVTPLATGVKATWERLLNSHSGVVSLPDIPGYEGFAGLPATVAGVVKSGSKEEGRFDASEWLDRGDDRTMAKFTHYAISAAKQALTDAEWTTPSDQEKDRTGVCIGSGMGSLEDMVTTSNAFADQQGYRKISPMFVPKILINMAAGHLTMKFGFRGPNHAVSTACTTGAHSIGDAMRFIQYGDADVMVAGGTEACLHPLAMAGFCKAKSLATNHNTTPTEASRPFDRERAGFVMGEGAGVVVLEELEHARQRGARVYAEIKGYGLSGDAHHMTAPPEDGNGAARAMRRALEVAGLSPAEVDYVNAHATSTLLGDAAENRAIKSVFDGHTDHLAVSSTKGAIGHLLGAAGAVEAIFTILSIHHNILPPTLNLHNPGDPPEDFTLNYVPLQAQDRSSKGGVRAALTNSFGFGGTNASLCFSKA
;
A
#
# COMPACT_ATOMS: atom_id res chain seq x y z
N MET A 1 60.61 -22.69 -1.49
CA MET A 1 59.92 -23.45 -0.43
C MET A 1 58.92 -22.50 0.20
N ALA A 2 57.65 -22.54 -0.23
CA ALA A 2 56.57 -23.43 0.26
C ALA A 2 55.70 -22.62 1.23
N ASN A 3 54.37 -22.46 1.16
CA ASN A 3 53.21 -23.11 0.51
C ASN A 3 52.15 -21.98 0.30
N LEU A 4 51.38 -21.78 -0.78
CA LEU A 4 50.39 -22.62 -1.50
C LEU A 4 49.39 -23.36 -0.59
N ASP A 5 48.23 -22.72 -0.40
CA ASP A 5 46.86 -23.29 -0.31
C ASP A 5 45.91 -22.08 -0.48
N ASN A 6 45.51 -21.70 -1.70
CA ASN A 6 44.34 -22.19 -2.44
C ASN A 6 43.32 -22.97 -1.59
N ASP A 7 42.29 -22.27 -1.15
CA ASP A 7 40.92 -22.80 -1.27
C ASP A 7 39.94 -21.65 -1.56
N GLU A 8 39.66 -21.50 -2.85
CA GLU A 8 38.49 -20.79 -3.36
C GLU A 8 37.24 -21.58 -2.94
N ASP A 9 36.64 -21.21 -1.81
CA ASP A 9 35.33 -21.72 -1.43
C ASP A 9 34.24 -20.95 -2.22
N VAL A 10 34.19 -21.23 -3.53
CA VAL A 10 33.12 -20.78 -4.44
C VAL A 10 31.83 -21.48 -4.02
N LYS A 11 31.12 -20.88 -3.07
CA LYS A 11 29.73 -21.25 -2.80
C LYS A 11 28.90 -21.01 -4.07
N PRO A 12 28.21 -22.02 -4.60
CA PRO A 12 27.33 -21.83 -5.74
C PRO A 12 26.21 -20.88 -5.33
N PHE A 13 26.17 -19.70 -5.92
CA PHE A 13 25.10 -18.73 -5.70
C PHE A 13 23.82 -19.27 -6.35
N ILE A 14 22.99 -19.92 -5.54
CA ILE A 14 21.72 -20.55 -5.93
C ILE A 14 20.75 -19.44 -6.41
N PRO A 15 20.16 -19.52 -7.61
CA PRO A 15 19.24 -18.49 -8.07
C PRO A 15 17.90 -18.62 -7.36
N THR A 16 17.46 -17.54 -6.71
CA THR A 16 16.05 -17.39 -6.33
C THR A 16 15.20 -17.18 -7.59
N PRO A 17 14.05 -17.88 -7.74
CA PRO A 17 13.06 -17.55 -8.78
C PRO A 17 12.65 -16.09 -8.59
N ALA A 18 12.23 -15.40 -9.66
CA ALA A 18 11.96 -13.96 -9.71
C ALA A 18 11.13 -13.39 -8.52
N SER A 19 11.77 -13.16 -7.39
CA SER A 19 11.26 -12.40 -6.25
C SER A 19 12.27 -11.29 -5.95
N SER A 20 11.94 -10.12 -6.52
CA SER A 20 12.19 -8.79 -5.99
C SER A 20 13.45 -8.59 -5.14
N SER A 21 14.43 -7.91 -5.75
CA SER A 21 15.18 -6.88 -5.04
C SER A 21 14.21 -6.03 -4.20
N LYS A 22 14.69 -5.56 -3.05
CA LYS A 22 14.02 -4.63 -2.13
C LYS A 22 13.59 -3.33 -2.84
N GLN A 23 12.55 -3.40 -3.66
CA GLN A 23 11.83 -2.27 -4.20
C GLN A 23 10.42 -2.42 -3.65
N ALA A 24 10.20 -1.71 -2.54
CA ALA A 24 8.88 -1.43 -2.02
C ALA A 24 7.93 -1.16 -3.19
N ALA A 25 6.76 -1.81 -3.18
CA ALA A 25 5.69 -1.56 -4.12
C ALA A 25 5.42 -0.04 -4.13
N LYS A 26 5.97 0.65 -5.13
CA LYS A 26 5.64 2.05 -5.34
C LYS A 26 4.18 2.06 -5.75
N ASN A 27 3.33 2.63 -4.90
CA ASN A 27 1.92 2.89 -5.20
C ASN A 27 1.85 3.90 -6.36
N HIS A 28 2.05 3.41 -7.57
CA HIS A 28 1.85 4.18 -8.78
C HIS A 28 0.34 4.33 -9.02
N PRO A 29 -0.13 5.52 -9.42
CA PRO A 29 -1.54 5.71 -9.73
C PRO A 29 -2.04 4.69 -10.74
N THR A 30 -3.27 4.22 -10.58
CA THR A 30 -3.88 3.18 -11.45
C THR A 30 -3.87 3.58 -12.93
N HIS A 31 -4.03 4.86 -13.25
CA HIS A 31 -3.94 5.35 -14.63
C HIS A 31 -2.52 5.22 -15.21
N VAL A 32 -1.46 5.36 -14.41
CA VAL A 32 -0.08 5.16 -14.85
C VAL A 32 0.19 3.69 -15.15
N ILE A 33 -0.29 2.79 -14.27
CA ILE A 33 -0.18 1.34 -14.48
C ILE A 33 -0.94 0.94 -15.75
N GLY A 34 -2.17 1.44 -15.93
CA GLY A 34 -2.97 1.22 -17.13
C GLY A 34 -2.29 1.71 -18.40
N ALA A 35 -1.71 2.92 -18.38
CA ALA A 35 -0.99 3.48 -19.53
C ALA A 35 0.26 2.67 -19.89
N VAL A 36 1.03 2.19 -18.91
CA VAL A 36 2.22 1.36 -19.16
C VAL A 36 1.83 0.00 -19.74
N VAL A 37 0.77 -0.64 -19.22
CA VAL A 37 0.27 -1.92 -19.76
C VAL A 37 -0.24 -1.73 -21.19
N LEU A 38 -0.99 -0.65 -21.45
CA LEU A 38 -1.48 -0.33 -22.79
C LEU A 38 -0.32 -0.07 -23.77
N PHE A 39 0.70 0.68 -23.35
CA PHE A 39 1.89 0.94 -24.17
C PHE A 39 2.61 -0.36 -24.53
N TYR A 40 2.79 -1.27 -23.57
CA TYR A 40 3.34 -2.61 -23.83
C TYR A 40 2.49 -3.42 -24.80
N PHE A 41 1.16 -3.39 -24.66
CA PHE A 41 0.24 -4.09 -25.56
C PHE A 41 0.39 -3.60 -26.99
N VAL A 42 0.27 -2.28 -27.19
CA VAL A 42 0.33 -1.67 -28.53
C VAL A 42 1.65 -2.01 -29.21
N ILE A 43 2.78 -1.75 -28.55
CA ILE A 43 4.10 -1.97 -29.16
C ILE A 43 4.38 -3.46 -29.41
N SER A 44 4.08 -4.34 -28.45
CA SER A 44 4.33 -5.77 -28.62
C SER A 44 3.43 -6.41 -29.68
N LEU A 45 2.18 -5.97 -29.83
CA LEU A 45 1.30 -6.47 -30.88
C LEU A 45 1.79 -5.97 -32.23
N SER A 46 2.04 -4.67 -32.38
CA SER A 46 2.49 -4.07 -33.64
C SER A 46 3.67 -4.82 -34.26
N VAL A 47 4.71 -5.17 -33.48
CA VAL A 47 5.87 -5.91 -34.01
C VAL A 47 5.48 -7.26 -34.63
N VAL A 48 4.60 -8.02 -33.98
CA VAL A 48 4.20 -9.35 -34.48
C VAL A 48 3.38 -9.22 -35.77
N PHE A 49 2.42 -8.29 -35.79
CA PHE A 49 1.57 -8.05 -36.95
C PHE A 49 2.38 -7.49 -38.13
N LEU A 50 3.26 -6.53 -37.90
CA LEU A 50 4.14 -5.96 -38.92
C LEU A 50 5.11 -7.01 -39.48
N ASN A 51 5.72 -7.84 -38.63
CA ASN A 51 6.57 -8.95 -39.09
C ASN A 51 5.78 -9.94 -39.93
N LYS A 52 4.60 -10.39 -39.49
CA LYS A 52 3.75 -11.28 -40.29
C LYS A 52 3.35 -10.61 -41.62
N PHE A 53 3.03 -9.31 -41.59
CA PHE A 53 2.64 -8.57 -42.78
C PHE A 53 3.76 -8.53 -43.83
N ILE A 54 5.00 -8.22 -43.41
CA ILE A 54 6.19 -8.23 -44.28
C ILE A 54 6.45 -9.64 -44.85
N LEU A 55 6.37 -10.66 -44.00
CA LEU A 55 6.75 -12.03 -44.37
C LEU A 55 5.73 -12.74 -45.26
N SER A 56 4.43 -12.46 -45.10
CA SER A 56 3.36 -13.34 -45.63
C SER A 56 2.27 -12.66 -46.46
N THR A 57 2.13 -11.33 -46.43
CA THR A 57 1.07 -10.65 -47.22
C THR A 57 1.41 -10.65 -48.70
N SER A 58 0.38 -10.74 -49.55
CA SER A 58 0.50 -10.73 -51.02
C SER A 58 1.17 -9.48 -51.61
N GLU A 59 1.19 -8.37 -50.87
CA GLU A 59 1.76 -7.09 -51.32
C GLU A 59 3.30 -7.09 -51.35
N TYR A 60 3.95 -7.65 -50.31
CA TYR A 60 5.42 -7.71 -50.21
C TYR A 60 5.97 -9.13 -50.26
N LYS A 61 5.30 -10.11 -49.62
CA LYS A 61 5.71 -11.53 -49.54
C LYS A 61 7.23 -11.69 -49.51
N PHE A 62 7.88 -11.19 -48.46
CA PHE A 62 9.34 -11.15 -48.33
C PHE A 62 9.82 -12.28 -47.39
N PRO A 63 10.07 -13.52 -47.90
CA PRO A 63 10.27 -14.72 -47.09
C PRO A 63 11.69 -14.84 -46.48
N TYR A 64 12.26 -13.73 -46.04
CA TYR A 64 13.65 -13.64 -45.57
C TYR A 64 13.71 -13.17 -44.10
N PRO A 65 13.22 -13.99 -43.15
CA PRO A 65 13.05 -13.58 -41.76
C PRO A 65 14.37 -13.28 -41.04
N LEU A 66 15.48 -13.91 -41.42
CA LEU A 66 16.78 -13.64 -40.78
C LEU A 66 17.28 -12.26 -41.19
N PHE A 67 17.17 -11.91 -42.48
CA PHE A 67 17.49 -10.57 -42.97
C PHE A 67 16.60 -9.50 -42.31
N VAL A 68 15.29 -9.74 -42.23
CA VAL A 68 14.36 -8.83 -41.54
C VAL A 68 14.80 -8.60 -40.09
N THR A 69 15.12 -9.67 -39.37
CA THR A 69 15.57 -9.58 -37.96
C THR A 69 16.88 -8.81 -37.84
N TRP A 70 17.83 -9.06 -38.74
CA TRP A 70 19.13 -8.38 -38.76
C TRP A 70 18.98 -6.89 -39.04
N PHE A 71 18.20 -6.52 -40.04
CA PHE A 71 17.94 -5.12 -40.36
C PHE A 71 17.25 -4.39 -39.20
N GLN A 72 16.26 -5.01 -38.55
CA GLN A 72 15.60 -4.44 -37.38
C GLN A 72 16.56 -4.17 -36.21
N LEU A 73 17.54 -5.06 -35.98
CA LEU A 73 18.58 -4.86 -34.98
C LEU A 73 19.54 -3.71 -35.36
N VAL A 74 19.85 -3.55 -36.64
CA VAL A 74 20.63 -2.40 -37.14
C VAL A 74 19.88 -1.09 -36.87
N VAL A 75 18.59 -1.02 -37.19
CA VAL A 75 17.75 0.15 -36.89
C VAL A 75 17.71 0.42 -35.38
N ALA A 76 17.54 -0.60 -34.55
CA ALA A 76 17.55 -0.46 -33.10
C ALA A 76 18.88 0.09 -32.56
N LEU A 77 20.02 -0.35 -33.13
CA LEU A 77 21.33 0.19 -32.77
C LEU A 77 21.47 1.67 -33.18
N VAL A 78 21.02 2.04 -34.38
CA VAL A 78 21.04 3.44 -34.82
C VAL A 78 20.23 4.32 -33.88
N VAL A 79 19.01 3.90 -33.53
CA VAL A 79 18.16 4.63 -32.56
C VAL A 79 18.86 4.76 -31.21
N LEU A 80 19.47 3.69 -30.71
CA LEU A 80 20.24 3.70 -29.46
C LEU A 80 21.42 4.69 -29.50
N LEU A 81 22.18 4.73 -30.59
CA LEU A 81 23.32 5.62 -30.74
C LEU A 81 22.90 7.09 -30.85
N VAL A 82 21.85 7.38 -31.64
CA VAL A 82 21.27 8.73 -31.76
C VAL A 82 20.77 9.21 -30.40
N TRP A 83 20.03 8.38 -29.68
CA TRP A 83 19.52 8.71 -28.35
C TRP A 83 20.64 8.92 -27.32
N SER A 84 21.66 8.07 -27.33
CA SER A 84 22.85 8.22 -26.48
C SER A 84 23.58 9.53 -26.76
N HIS A 85 23.66 9.96 -28.02
CA HIS A 85 24.25 11.25 -28.41
C HIS A 85 23.40 12.43 -27.95
N LEU A 86 22.08 12.38 -28.13
CA LEU A 86 21.15 13.41 -27.64
C LEU A 86 21.16 13.53 -26.11
N GLY A 87 21.33 12.41 -25.39
CA GLY A 87 21.47 12.36 -23.94
C GLY A 87 22.69 13.10 -23.39
N LYS A 88 23.76 13.23 -24.18
CA LYS A 88 24.94 14.06 -23.82
C LYS A 88 24.63 15.57 -23.85
N SER A 89 23.69 15.99 -24.68
CA SER A 89 23.37 17.41 -24.92
C SER A 89 22.16 17.90 -24.12
N ASN A 90 21.25 16.99 -23.70
CA ASN A 90 20.01 17.36 -23.02
C ASN A 90 19.70 16.42 -21.84
N LYS A 91 19.56 16.98 -20.64
CA LYS A 91 19.28 16.25 -19.39
C LYS A 91 18.00 15.41 -19.44
N SER A 92 17.01 15.78 -20.25
CA SER A 92 15.77 15.00 -20.42
C SER A 92 15.99 13.65 -21.10
N PHE A 93 17.10 13.47 -21.83
CA PHE A 93 17.45 12.22 -22.52
C PHE A 93 18.57 11.43 -21.82
N ALA A 94 19.01 11.86 -20.62
CA ALA A 94 20.10 11.26 -19.86
C ALA A 94 19.80 9.87 -19.26
N LEU A 95 18.64 9.28 -19.56
CA LEU A 95 18.25 7.95 -19.07
C LEU A 95 19.10 6.82 -19.66
N ILE A 96 19.68 7.03 -20.84
CA ILE A 96 20.53 6.07 -21.54
C ILE A 96 21.99 6.49 -21.35
N PRO A 97 22.86 5.64 -20.78
CA PRO A 97 24.25 5.97 -20.56
C PRO A 97 24.99 6.19 -21.90
N PRO A 98 26.09 6.97 -21.90
CA PRO A 98 26.93 7.11 -23.09
C PRO A 98 27.45 5.74 -23.53
N TYR A 99 27.47 5.51 -24.85
CA TYR A 99 27.98 4.26 -25.42
C TYR A 99 29.50 4.15 -25.21
N GLU A 100 29.90 3.22 -24.34
CA GLU A 100 31.29 2.82 -24.10
C GLU A 100 31.40 1.31 -24.28
N PHE A 101 32.05 0.88 -25.37
CA PHE A 101 32.19 -0.53 -25.71
C PHE A 101 33.48 -1.09 -25.11
N ASN A 102 33.33 -2.06 -24.20
CA ASN A 102 34.41 -2.79 -23.58
C ASN A 102 34.35 -4.27 -23.98
N PHE A 103 35.45 -4.77 -24.56
CA PHE A 103 35.53 -6.13 -25.07
C PHE A 103 35.41 -7.21 -23.99
N ASP A 104 35.91 -6.98 -22.78
CA ASP A 104 35.84 -7.96 -21.68
C ASP A 104 34.40 -8.13 -21.18
N ILE A 105 33.65 -7.02 -21.12
CA ILE A 105 32.22 -7.05 -20.80
C ILE A 105 31.46 -7.74 -21.93
N ALA A 106 31.74 -7.38 -23.19
CA ALA A 106 31.10 -8.00 -24.36
C ALA A 106 31.27 -9.52 -24.38
N ARG A 107 32.47 -10.04 -24.09
CA ARG A 107 32.75 -11.49 -24.04
C ARG A 107 31.92 -12.20 -22.97
N LYS A 108 31.70 -11.57 -21.81
CA LYS A 108 30.89 -12.13 -20.72
C LYS A 108 29.38 -12.06 -21.01
N VAL A 109 28.94 -11.08 -21.82
CA VAL A 109 27.54 -10.92 -22.24
C VAL A 109 27.18 -11.83 -23.43
N ALA A 110 28.15 -12.16 -24.29
CA ALA A 110 27.97 -12.95 -25.51
C ALA A 110 27.10 -14.22 -25.37
N PRO A 111 27.25 -15.08 -24.35
CA PRO A 111 26.40 -16.27 -24.23
C PRO A 111 24.90 -15.94 -24.09
N LEU A 112 24.58 -14.86 -23.37
CA LEU A 112 23.20 -14.38 -23.25
C LEU A 112 22.70 -13.82 -24.58
N THR A 113 23.55 -13.06 -25.28
CA THR A 113 23.21 -12.51 -26.59
C THR A 113 22.95 -13.61 -27.61
N PHE A 114 23.72 -14.71 -27.58
CA PHE A 114 23.46 -15.86 -28.43
C PHE A 114 22.05 -16.44 -28.21
N MET A 115 21.64 -16.64 -26.95
CA MET A 115 20.28 -17.10 -26.63
C MET A 115 19.22 -16.13 -27.13
N TYR A 116 19.47 -14.82 -27.00
CA TYR A 116 18.59 -13.76 -27.49
C TYR A 116 18.42 -13.78 -29.01
N VAL A 117 19.53 -13.91 -29.75
CA VAL A 117 19.53 -14.01 -31.21
C VAL A 117 18.78 -15.25 -31.68
N MET A 118 19.05 -16.41 -31.08
CA MET A 118 18.35 -17.65 -31.41
C MET A 118 16.85 -17.55 -31.12
N MET A 119 16.47 -16.94 -30.00
CA MET A 119 15.06 -16.67 -29.70
C MET A 119 14.40 -15.85 -30.82
N LEU A 120 15.00 -14.73 -31.25
CA LEU A 120 14.45 -13.84 -32.28
C LEU A 120 14.38 -14.51 -33.66
N ALA A 121 15.48 -15.14 -34.08
CA ALA A 121 15.57 -15.81 -35.38
C ALA A 121 14.51 -16.91 -35.53
N LEU A 122 14.43 -17.81 -34.54
CA LEU A 122 13.44 -18.89 -34.53
C LEU A 122 12.00 -18.35 -34.42
N ASN A 123 11.80 -17.21 -33.75
CA ASN A 123 10.49 -16.58 -33.64
C ASN A 123 9.97 -16.06 -34.99
N ASN A 124 10.84 -15.39 -35.76
CA ASN A 124 10.46 -14.86 -37.07
C ASN A 124 10.38 -15.96 -38.14
N LEU A 125 11.24 -16.99 -38.06
CA LEU A 125 11.09 -18.22 -38.85
C LEU A 125 9.75 -18.89 -38.57
N CYS A 126 9.35 -19.03 -37.29
CA CYS A 126 8.03 -19.56 -36.93
C CYS A 126 6.90 -18.76 -37.62
N LEU A 127 6.90 -17.44 -37.50
CA LEU A 127 5.87 -16.57 -38.11
C LEU A 127 5.77 -16.66 -39.63
N GLN A 128 6.84 -17.03 -40.32
CA GLN A 128 6.82 -17.28 -41.76
C GLN A 128 5.98 -18.52 -42.11
N TYR A 129 6.07 -19.57 -41.29
CA TYR A 129 5.49 -20.89 -41.59
C TYR A 129 4.15 -21.17 -40.92
N VAL A 130 3.80 -20.43 -39.86
CA VAL A 130 2.51 -20.62 -39.15
C VAL A 130 1.70 -19.33 -39.07
N GLU A 131 0.41 -19.48 -38.83
CA GLU A 131 -0.47 -18.35 -38.56
C GLU A 131 -0.29 -17.76 -37.17
N VAL A 132 -0.61 -16.47 -37.03
CA VAL A 132 -0.43 -15.71 -35.77
C VAL A 132 -1.29 -16.28 -34.64
N THR A 133 -2.40 -16.94 -34.98
CA THR A 133 -3.29 -17.66 -34.04
C THR A 133 -2.59 -18.85 -33.40
N PHE A 134 -1.88 -19.67 -34.19
CA PHE A 134 -1.13 -20.82 -33.70
C PHE A 134 0.22 -20.45 -33.09
N TYR A 135 0.84 -19.36 -33.56
CA TYR A 135 2.06 -18.80 -32.99
C TYR A 135 1.97 -18.62 -31.45
N GLN A 136 0.80 -18.22 -30.93
CA GLN A 136 0.58 -18.11 -29.49
C GLN A 136 0.63 -19.46 -28.76
N VAL A 137 0.06 -20.49 -29.39
CA VAL A 137 0.06 -21.85 -28.87
C VAL A 137 1.50 -22.37 -28.77
N ALA A 138 2.33 -22.15 -29.80
CA ALA A 138 3.74 -22.51 -29.77
C ALA A 138 4.55 -21.75 -28.70
N ARG A 139 4.23 -20.46 -28.47
CA ARG A 139 4.87 -19.64 -27.42
C ARG A 139 4.53 -20.06 -26.00
N SER A 140 3.37 -20.68 -25.78
CA SER A 140 2.95 -21.13 -24.44
C SER A 140 3.90 -22.19 -23.83
N LEU A 141 4.60 -22.96 -24.67
CA LEU A 141 5.56 -23.97 -24.25
C LEU A 141 6.78 -23.42 -23.51
N SER A 142 7.04 -22.11 -23.55
CA SER A 142 8.13 -21.51 -22.76
C SER A 142 8.00 -21.81 -21.26
N ILE A 143 6.76 -21.96 -20.76
CA ILE A 143 6.48 -22.34 -19.38
C ILE A 143 7.00 -23.75 -19.08
N VAL A 144 6.74 -24.69 -19.99
CA VAL A 144 7.18 -26.09 -19.89
C VAL A 144 8.70 -26.15 -19.88
N PHE A 145 9.36 -25.47 -20.82
CA PHE A 145 10.82 -25.40 -20.85
C PHE A 145 11.42 -24.70 -19.64
N ASN A 146 10.77 -23.65 -19.11
CA ASN A 146 11.24 -22.98 -17.92
C ASN A 146 11.27 -23.93 -16.71
N ILE A 147 10.25 -24.75 -16.52
CA ILE A 147 10.23 -25.78 -15.47
C ILE A 147 11.33 -26.81 -15.71
N ILE A 148 11.43 -27.33 -16.94
CA ILE A 148 12.43 -28.34 -17.30
C ILE A 148 13.85 -27.81 -17.04
N PHE A 149 14.20 -26.63 -17.56
CA PHE A 149 15.53 -26.04 -17.39
C PHE A 149 15.81 -25.60 -15.97
N THR A 150 14.80 -25.12 -15.24
CA THR A 150 14.97 -24.82 -13.81
C THR A 150 15.25 -26.10 -13.02
N PHE A 151 14.63 -27.22 -13.39
CA PHE A 151 14.93 -28.52 -12.78
C PHE A 151 16.31 -29.05 -13.18
N THR A 152 16.65 -29.05 -14.48
CA THR A 152 17.88 -29.66 -14.98
C THR A 152 19.13 -28.82 -14.77
N ILE A 153 19.04 -27.49 -14.92
CA ILE A 153 20.18 -26.57 -14.80
C ILE A 153 20.35 -26.10 -13.34
N LEU A 154 19.24 -25.80 -12.65
CA LEU A 154 19.29 -25.25 -11.28
C LEU A 154 19.04 -26.30 -10.19
N GLY A 155 18.68 -27.54 -10.56
CA GLY A 155 18.37 -28.61 -9.60
C GLY A 155 17.10 -28.37 -8.78
N GLN A 156 16.24 -27.43 -9.20
CA GLN A 156 15.09 -27.01 -8.40
C GLN A 156 13.84 -27.82 -8.72
N SER A 157 13.29 -28.51 -7.73
CA SER A 157 12.02 -29.23 -7.85
C SER A 157 10.84 -28.26 -7.98
N THR A 158 9.84 -28.67 -8.76
CA THR A 158 8.62 -27.91 -9.02
C THR A 158 7.40 -28.65 -8.46
N SER A 159 6.37 -27.92 -8.02
CA SER A 159 5.20 -28.51 -7.37
C SER A 159 4.31 -29.30 -8.34
N THR A 160 3.56 -30.26 -7.80
CA THR A 160 2.58 -31.05 -8.57
C THR A 160 1.52 -30.18 -9.26
N PRO A 161 0.95 -29.13 -8.63
CA PRO A 161 0.04 -28.21 -9.32
C PRO A 161 0.69 -27.50 -10.50
N ALA A 162 1.95 -27.08 -10.38
CA ALA A 162 2.67 -26.43 -11.48
C ALA A 162 2.96 -27.40 -12.64
N ILE A 163 3.23 -28.68 -12.33
CA ILE A 163 3.33 -29.74 -13.35
C ILE A 163 1.99 -29.96 -14.04
N LEU A 164 0.88 -29.97 -13.31
CA LEU A 164 -0.46 -30.09 -13.89
C LEU A 164 -0.77 -28.92 -14.86
N ALA A 165 -0.38 -27.70 -14.50
CA ALA A 165 -0.51 -26.56 -15.39
C ALA A 165 0.28 -26.76 -16.70
N CYS A 166 1.48 -27.32 -16.64
CA CYS A 166 2.24 -27.69 -17.84
C CYS A 166 1.58 -28.77 -18.68
N VAL A 167 0.95 -29.78 -18.06
CA VAL A 167 0.19 -30.80 -18.79
C VAL A 167 -0.96 -30.14 -19.54
N ILE A 168 -1.68 -29.21 -18.92
CA ILE A 168 -2.76 -28.47 -19.58
C ILE A 168 -2.23 -27.63 -20.75
N VAL A 169 -1.11 -26.93 -20.57
CA VAL A 169 -0.46 -26.17 -21.65
C VAL A 169 -0.04 -27.08 -22.80
N PHE A 170 0.56 -28.23 -22.50
CA PHE A 170 0.98 -29.20 -23.51
C PHE A 170 -0.21 -29.83 -24.25
N LEU A 171 -1.30 -30.12 -23.54
CA LEU A 171 -2.55 -30.57 -24.16
C LEU A 171 -3.15 -29.50 -25.08
N GLY A 172 -3.15 -28.23 -24.64
CA GLY A 172 -3.55 -27.11 -25.48
C GLY A 172 -2.68 -26.99 -26.73
N PHE A 173 -1.37 -27.19 -26.59
CA PHE A 173 -0.44 -27.24 -27.71
C PHE A 173 -0.72 -28.38 -28.68
N ALA A 174 -0.92 -29.61 -28.19
CA ALA A 174 -1.23 -30.76 -29.03
C ALA A 174 -2.55 -30.55 -29.79
N ILE A 175 -3.63 -30.18 -29.07
CA ILE A 175 -4.96 -29.96 -29.67
C ILE A 175 -4.93 -28.80 -30.68
N GLY A 176 -4.25 -27.69 -30.33
CA GLY A 176 -4.08 -26.55 -31.22
C GLY A 176 -3.31 -26.92 -32.49
N SER A 177 -2.28 -27.77 -32.36
CA SER A 177 -1.48 -28.26 -33.50
C SER A 177 -2.31 -29.11 -34.45
N TYR A 178 -3.15 -30.01 -33.92
CA TYR A 178 -4.07 -30.81 -34.73
C TYR A 178 -5.20 -29.99 -35.37
N GLY A 179 -5.57 -28.87 -34.75
CA GLY A 179 -6.62 -27.98 -35.26
C GLY A 179 -6.15 -26.93 -36.26
N GLU A 180 -4.84 -26.80 -36.48
CA GLU A 180 -4.27 -25.78 -37.35
C GLU A 180 -4.50 -26.14 -38.83
N ILE A 181 -5.11 -25.21 -39.57
CA ILE A 181 -5.52 -25.45 -40.96
C ILE A 181 -4.30 -25.47 -41.89
N ASN A 182 -3.32 -24.59 -41.63
CA ASN A 182 -2.06 -24.51 -42.39
C ASN A 182 -0.89 -25.07 -41.56
N PHE A 183 -1.01 -26.33 -41.15
CA PHE A 183 0.00 -26.96 -40.31
C PHE A 183 1.36 -27.08 -41.03
N SER A 184 2.42 -26.52 -40.44
CA SER A 184 3.81 -26.67 -40.89
C SER A 184 4.67 -27.25 -39.77
N TRP A 185 5.30 -28.40 -40.05
CA TRP A 185 6.22 -29.05 -39.10
C TRP A 185 7.45 -28.19 -38.81
N GLU A 186 7.96 -27.49 -39.82
CA GLU A 186 9.11 -26.58 -39.69
C GLU A 186 8.74 -25.40 -38.78
N GLY A 187 7.58 -24.79 -39.02
CA GLY A 187 7.09 -23.68 -38.20
C GLY A 187 6.85 -24.05 -36.74
N VAL A 188 6.32 -25.25 -36.49
CA VAL A 188 6.17 -25.81 -35.14
C VAL A 188 7.53 -25.99 -34.47
N LEU A 189 8.50 -26.58 -35.17
CA LEU A 189 9.84 -26.81 -34.63
C LEU A 189 10.54 -25.50 -34.25
N TYR A 190 10.44 -24.48 -35.10
CA TYR A 190 10.96 -23.15 -34.81
C TYR A 190 10.25 -22.50 -33.62
N GLY A 191 8.93 -22.65 -33.50
CA GLY A 191 8.16 -22.14 -32.36
C GLY A 191 8.56 -22.81 -31.04
N VAL A 192 8.70 -24.14 -31.03
CA VAL A 192 9.17 -24.92 -29.88
C VAL A 192 10.60 -24.51 -29.49
N GLY A 193 11.49 -24.40 -30.49
CA GLY A 193 12.87 -23.96 -30.27
C GLY A 193 12.96 -22.55 -29.70
N SER A 194 12.19 -21.60 -30.24
CA SER A 194 12.11 -20.23 -29.72
C SER A 194 11.67 -20.23 -28.26
N SER A 195 10.63 -20.99 -27.91
CA SER A 195 10.15 -21.15 -26.52
C SER A 195 11.21 -21.68 -25.57
N ALA A 196 12.07 -22.60 -26.01
CA ALA A 196 13.20 -23.09 -25.22
C ALA A 196 14.25 -21.99 -24.98
N PHE A 197 14.64 -21.25 -26.02
CA PHE A 197 15.60 -20.15 -25.88
C PHE A 197 15.07 -18.99 -25.04
N VAL A 198 13.76 -18.70 -25.07
CA VAL A 198 13.11 -17.73 -24.15
C VAL A 198 13.31 -18.16 -22.70
N ALA A 199 13.08 -19.44 -22.41
CA ALA A 199 13.22 -19.98 -21.06
C ALA A 199 14.68 -19.90 -20.58
N LEU A 200 15.64 -20.28 -21.43
CA LEU A 200 17.08 -20.16 -21.14
C LEU A 200 17.49 -18.70 -20.92
N TYR A 201 17.07 -17.80 -21.81
CA TYR A 201 17.37 -16.37 -21.69
C TYR A 201 16.89 -15.82 -20.33
N GLY A 202 15.66 -16.17 -19.90
CA GLY A 202 15.13 -15.77 -18.60
C GLY A 202 15.96 -16.26 -17.40
N ILE A 203 16.57 -17.44 -17.50
CA ILE A 203 17.43 -18.00 -16.44
C ILE A 203 18.79 -17.27 -16.40
N TYR A 204 19.38 -16.99 -17.57
CA TYR A 204 20.72 -16.41 -17.65
C TYR A 204 20.76 -14.87 -17.53
N VAL A 205 19.65 -14.16 -17.82
CA VAL A 205 19.59 -12.68 -17.73
C VAL A 205 20.10 -12.17 -16.39
N LYS A 206 19.62 -12.76 -15.27
CA LYS A 206 20.02 -12.30 -13.93
C LYS A 206 21.51 -12.45 -13.68
N LYS A 207 22.12 -13.54 -14.20
CA LYS A 207 23.55 -13.82 -14.08
C LYS A 207 24.38 -12.81 -14.87
N THR A 208 23.90 -12.38 -16.03
CA THR A 208 24.61 -11.42 -16.88
C THR A 208 24.37 -9.97 -16.44
N LEU A 209 23.23 -9.66 -15.80
CA LEU A 209 22.92 -8.32 -15.34
C LEU A 209 23.93 -7.80 -14.30
N SER A 210 24.49 -8.67 -13.47
CA SER A 210 25.55 -8.32 -12.52
C SER A 210 26.88 -7.96 -13.20
N VAL A 211 27.14 -8.46 -14.41
CA VAL A 211 28.35 -8.17 -15.20
C VAL A 211 28.35 -6.72 -15.70
N VAL A 212 27.17 -6.13 -15.92
CA VAL A 212 26.99 -4.76 -16.40
C VAL A 212 26.53 -3.81 -15.28
N GLU A 213 26.98 -4.06 -14.05
CA GLU A 213 26.70 -3.22 -12.86
C GLU A 213 25.19 -3.04 -12.58
N ASN A 214 24.37 -4.04 -12.91
CA ASN A 214 22.91 -3.97 -12.81
C ASN A 214 22.25 -2.87 -13.66
N ASN A 215 22.96 -2.36 -14.67
CA ASN A 215 22.43 -1.37 -15.60
C ASN A 215 21.81 -2.06 -16.84
N GLN A 216 20.48 -2.05 -16.91
CA GLN A 216 19.72 -2.68 -17.98
C GLN A 216 19.93 -2.02 -19.35
N TRP A 217 20.17 -0.70 -19.40
CA TRP A 217 20.45 0.00 -20.66
C TRP A 217 21.82 -0.38 -21.22
N ARG A 218 22.82 -0.56 -20.35
CA ARG A 218 24.11 -1.11 -20.76
C ARG A 218 23.95 -2.52 -21.31
N LEU A 219 23.17 -3.38 -20.66
CA LEU A 219 22.89 -4.73 -21.18
C LEU A 219 22.24 -4.68 -22.57
N LEU A 220 21.28 -3.77 -22.78
CA LEU A 220 20.60 -3.59 -24.05
C LEU A 220 21.56 -3.15 -25.17
N HIS A 221 22.49 -2.23 -24.88
CA HIS A 221 23.54 -1.85 -25.84
C HIS A 221 24.40 -3.05 -26.24
N TYR A 222 24.98 -3.78 -25.26
CA TYR A 222 25.81 -4.94 -25.58
C TYR A 222 25.04 -6.02 -26.32
N ASN A 223 23.81 -6.34 -25.90
CA ASN A 223 22.97 -7.32 -26.58
C ASN A 223 22.66 -6.89 -28.02
N THR A 224 22.28 -5.64 -28.25
CA THR A 224 21.93 -5.18 -29.62
C THR A 224 23.16 -5.19 -30.53
N THR A 225 24.30 -4.66 -30.07
CA THR A 225 25.55 -4.66 -30.85
C THR A 225 26.03 -6.07 -31.17
N LEU A 226 26.09 -6.96 -30.17
CA LEU A 226 26.54 -8.34 -30.38
C LEU A 226 25.54 -9.15 -31.22
N SER A 227 24.23 -8.84 -31.15
CA SER A 227 23.22 -9.54 -31.95
C SER A 227 23.41 -9.32 -33.45
N ILE A 228 23.77 -8.10 -33.86
CA ILE A 228 24.09 -7.79 -35.27
C ILE A 228 25.27 -8.65 -35.72
N LEU A 229 26.31 -8.77 -34.88
CA LEU A 229 27.50 -9.57 -35.17
C LEU A 229 27.22 -11.07 -35.25
N PHE A 230 26.34 -11.59 -34.38
CA PHE A 230 25.99 -13.02 -34.38
C PHE A 230 24.98 -13.40 -35.47
N LEU A 231 24.11 -12.48 -35.86
CA LEU A 231 23.09 -12.75 -36.86
C LEU A 231 23.61 -12.55 -38.30
N ALA A 232 24.62 -11.69 -38.50
CA ALA A 232 25.19 -11.47 -39.83
C ALA A 232 25.70 -12.77 -40.51
N PRO A 233 26.47 -13.67 -39.84
CA PRO A 233 26.84 -14.95 -40.43
C PRO A 233 25.64 -15.84 -40.78
N LEU A 234 24.60 -15.85 -39.94
CA LEU A 234 23.39 -16.64 -40.19
C LEU A 234 22.68 -16.16 -41.47
N VAL A 235 22.55 -14.86 -41.66
CA VAL A 235 21.98 -14.27 -42.89
C VAL A 235 22.83 -14.63 -44.12
N LEU A 236 24.16 -14.53 -44.01
CA LEU A 236 25.06 -14.86 -45.13
C LEU A 236 25.01 -16.36 -45.49
N PHE A 237 25.07 -17.25 -44.50
CA PHE A 237 25.06 -18.70 -44.72
C PHE A 237 23.70 -19.25 -45.12
N SER A 238 22.61 -18.57 -44.74
CA SER A 238 21.26 -18.95 -45.16
C SER A 238 21.00 -18.76 -46.66
N GLY A 239 21.83 -17.99 -47.37
CA GLY A 239 21.60 -17.63 -48.77
C GLY A 239 20.54 -16.54 -48.96
N GLU A 240 19.89 -16.06 -47.90
CA GLU A 240 18.84 -15.03 -48.02
C GLU A 240 19.37 -13.76 -48.71
N LEU A 241 20.60 -13.32 -48.41
CA LEU A 241 21.16 -12.10 -49.00
C LEU A 241 21.40 -12.22 -50.51
N SER A 242 21.88 -13.38 -50.99
CA SER A 242 22.05 -13.64 -52.42
C SER A 242 20.72 -13.70 -53.15
N ASP A 243 19.72 -14.33 -52.53
CA ASP A 243 18.38 -14.47 -53.12
C ASP A 243 17.63 -13.13 -53.17
N ILE A 244 17.78 -12.28 -52.15
CA ILE A 244 17.18 -10.94 -52.10
C ILE A 244 17.64 -10.10 -53.29
N SER A 245 18.96 -10.07 -53.56
CA SER A 245 19.54 -9.28 -54.65
C SER A 245 19.14 -9.72 -56.06
N SER A 246 18.61 -10.93 -56.21
CA SER A 246 18.27 -11.53 -57.51
C SER A 246 16.76 -11.67 -57.76
N ASN A 247 15.94 -11.77 -56.72
CA ASN A 247 14.53 -12.18 -56.86
C ASN A 247 13.50 -11.19 -56.28
N VAL A 248 13.92 -10.03 -55.76
CA VAL A 248 13.01 -9.08 -55.09
C VAL A 248 12.93 -7.76 -55.84
N TYR A 249 11.79 -7.53 -56.51
CA TYR A 249 11.59 -6.39 -57.41
C TYR A 249 11.20 -5.07 -56.73
N PHE A 250 10.72 -5.11 -55.49
CA PHE A 250 10.27 -3.92 -54.74
C PHE A 250 11.35 -3.32 -53.82
N LEU A 251 12.61 -3.74 -53.94
CA LEU A 251 13.71 -3.19 -53.12
C LEU A 251 13.96 -1.70 -53.36
N ASP A 252 13.52 -1.15 -54.49
CA ASP A 252 13.60 0.28 -54.79
C ASP A 252 12.40 1.09 -54.23
N GLU A 253 11.39 0.41 -53.67
CA GLU A 253 10.18 1.06 -53.18
C GLU A 253 10.37 1.65 -51.78
N PHE A 254 10.13 2.96 -51.64
CA PHE A 254 10.17 3.64 -50.34
C PHE A 254 9.21 3.04 -49.29
N PRO A 255 7.95 2.67 -49.61
CA PRO A 255 7.03 2.08 -48.63
C PRO A 255 7.57 0.83 -47.94
N PHE A 256 8.29 -0.05 -48.65
CA PHE A 256 8.90 -1.25 -48.07
C PHE A 256 9.94 -0.91 -47.00
N TRP A 257 10.89 -0.04 -47.33
CA TRP A 257 11.93 0.37 -46.39
C TRP A 257 11.39 1.16 -45.22
N PHE A 258 10.39 2.02 -45.44
CA PHE A 258 9.68 2.72 -44.38
C PHE A 258 9.04 1.75 -43.39
N LEU A 259 8.36 0.72 -43.90
CA LEU A 259 7.75 -0.34 -43.09
C LEU A 259 8.81 -1.13 -42.30
N MET A 260 9.93 -1.51 -42.95
CA MET A 260 11.06 -2.19 -42.30
C MET A 260 11.66 -1.36 -41.16
N THR A 261 11.84 -0.05 -41.38
CA THR A 261 12.36 0.87 -40.36
C THR A 261 11.39 1.05 -39.20
N ILE A 262 10.08 1.25 -39.45
CA ILE A 262 9.07 1.34 -38.39
C ILE A 262 9.04 0.07 -37.55
N THR A 263 9.16 -1.09 -38.19
CA THR A 263 9.17 -2.37 -37.48
C THR A 263 10.42 -2.51 -36.61
N GLY A 264 11.58 -2.05 -37.09
CA GLY A 264 12.82 -1.96 -36.29
C GLY A 264 12.71 -1.03 -35.08
N ILE A 265 12.13 0.17 -35.27
CA ILE A 265 11.87 1.11 -34.17
C ILE A 265 10.90 0.51 -33.14
N SER A 266 9.86 -0.18 -33.61
CA SER A 266 8.90 -0.86 -32.75
C SER A 266 9.57 -1.99 -31.95
N GLY A 267 10.46 -2.77 -32.58
CA GLY A 267 11.27 -3.79 -31.91
C GLY A 267 12.16 -3.21 -30.80
N PHE A 268 12.78 -2.04 -31.03
CA PHE A 268 13.49 -1.31 -29.99
C PHE A 268 12.55 -0.89 -28.84
N ALA A 269 11.40 -0.32 -29.17
CA ALA A 269 10.40 0.14 -28.21
C ALA A 269 9.84 -0.98 -27.31
N VAL A 270 9.81 -2.24 -27.77
CA VAL A 270 9.42 -3.40 -26.94
C VAL A 270 10.28 -3.50 -25.69
N ASN A 271 11.60 -3.28 -25.82
CA ASN A 271 12.52 -3.36 -24.68
C ASN A 271 12.23 -2.25 -23.64
N ILE A 272 11.90 -1.05 -24.11
CA ILE A 272 11.48 0.08 -23.25
C ILE A 272 10.16 -0.24 -22.57
N ALA A 273 9.18 -0.74 -23.32
CA ALA A 273 7.87 -1.06 -22.80
C ALA A 273 7.96 -2.14 -21.72
N MET A 274 8.76 -3.19 -21.93
CA MET A 274 9.03 -4.22 -20.92
C MET A 274 9.70 -3.65 -19.67
N PHE A 275 10.66 -2.75 -19.83
CA PHE A 275 11.30 -2.09 -18.69
C PHE A 275 10.30 -1.30 -17.86
N LEU A 276 9.48 -0.47 -18.50
CA LEU A 276 8.42 0.28 -17.82
C LEU A 276 7.43 -0.68 -17.15
N GLN A 277 7.05 -1.76 -17.81
CA GLN A 277 6.13 -2.75 -17.25
C GLN A 277 6.69 -3.40 -15.97
N ILE A 278 7.97 -3.79 -15.97
CA ILE A 278 8.64 -4.35 -14.78
C ILE A 278 8.76 -3.30 -13.67
N LYS A 279 9.05 -2.05 -14.01
CA LYS A 279 9.25 -0.96 -13.04
C LYS A 279 7.95 -0.50 -12.37
N TYR A 280 6.86 -0.43 -13.13
CA TYR A 280 5.60 0.17 -12.68
C TYR A 280 4.52 -0.86 -12.31
N THR A 281 4.70 -2.14 -12.64
CA THR A 281 3.68 -3.18 -12.38
C THR A 281 4.22 -4.31 -11.51
N SER A 282 3.36 -4.94 -10.71
CA SER A 282 3.73 -6.08 -9.86
C SER A 282 4.07 -7.32 -10.70
N ALA A 283 4.74 -8.31 -10.12
CA ALA A 283 4.97 -9.59 -10.79
C ALA A 283 3.66 -10.23 -11.29
N LEU A 284 2.59 -10.17 -10.48
CA LEU A 284 1.26 -10.66 -10.84
C LEU A 284 0.65 -9.86 -12.00
N THR A 285 0.71 -8.53 -11.93
CA THR A 285 0.17 -7.64 -12.98
C THR A 285 0.92 -7.84 -14.30
N ASN A 286 2.25 -8.00 -14.27
CA ASN A 286 3.06 -8.35 -15.43
C ASN A 286 2.60 -9.64 -16.09
N THR A 287 2.30 -10.67 -15.27
CA THR A 287 1.91 -11.97 -15.78
C THR A 287 0.49 -11.98 -16.35
N ILE A 288 -0.48 -11.38 -15.65
CA ILE A 288 -1.86 -11.22 -16.14
C ILE A 288 -1.87 -10.41 -17.44
N SER A 289 -1.08 -9.34 -17.51
CA SER A 289 -0.87 -8.53 -18.71
C SER A 289 -0.38 -9.39 -19.90
N GLY A 290 0.59 -10.27 -19.68
CA GLY A 290 1.08 -11.19 -20.72
C GLY A 290 0.00 -12.13 -21.29
N THR A 291 -0.81 -12.76 -20.41
CA THR A 291 -1.91 -13.64 -20.82
C THR A 291 -3.01 -12.86 -21.54
N ALA A 292 -3.40 -11.69 -21.02
CA ALA A 292 -4.40 -10.84 -21.65
C ALA A 292 -3.95 -10.34 -23.04
N LYS A 293 -2.66 -10.01 -23.20
CA LYS A 293 -2.08 -9.65 -24.49
C LYS A 293 -2.23 -10.78 -25.51
N ALA A 294 -1.94 -12.02 -25.09
CA ALA A 294 -2.09 -13.20 -25.96
C ALA A 294 -3.54 -13.38 -26.43
N CYS A 295 -4.52 -13.21 -25.53
CA CYS A 295 -5.95 -13.23 -25.90
C CYS A 295 -6.28 -12.17 -26.96
N VAL A 296 -5.87 -10.92 -26.72
CA VAL A 296 -6.13 -9.80 -27.65
C VAL A 296 -5.45 -10.05 -28.99
N GLN A 297 -4.22 -10.56 -28.99
CA GLN A 297 -3.49 -10.89 -30.21
C GLN A 297 -4.23 -11.92 -31.06
N THR A 298 -4.74 -12.99 -30.45
CA THR A 298 -5.48 -14.03 -31.17
C THR A 298 -6.74 -13.47 -31.82
N VAL A 299 -7.52 -12.67 -31.09
CA VAL A 299 -8.75 -12.06 -31.62
C VAL A 299 -8.42 -11.12 -32.78
N LEU A 300 -7.44 -10.24 -32.62
CA LEU A 300 -7.01 -9.32 -33.68
C LEU A 300 -6.43 -10.06 -34.88
N ALA A 301 -5.71 -11.16 -34.68
CA ALA A 301 -5.17 -11.97 -35.77
C ALA A 301 -6.29 -12.58 -36.61
N ALA A 302 -7.34 -13.10 -35.98
CA ALA A 302 -8.51 -13.61 -36.67
C ALA A 302 -9.23 -12.51 -37.47
N MET A 303 -9.31 -11.29 -36.93
CA MET A 303 -9.98 -10.17 -37.59
C MET A 303 -9.17 -9.57 -38.75
N ILE A 304 -7.87 -9.36 -38.54
CA ILE A 304 -6.99 -8.65 -39.49
C ILE A 304 -6.58 -9.55 -40.64
N PHE A 305 -6.15 -10.78 -40.34
CA PHE A 305 -5.69 -11.72 -41.38
C PHE A 305 -6.81 -12.64 -41.91
N GLN A 306 -8.04 -12.49 -41.39
CA GLN A 306 -9.19 -13.35 -41.72
C GLN A 306 -8.91 -14.85 -41.58
N ASN A 307 -8.03 -15.21 -40.65
CA ASN A 307 -7.62 -16.59 -40.44
C ASN A 307 -8.76 -17.41 -39.83
N PRO A 308 -9.25 -18.47 -40.51
CA PRO A 308 -10.31 -19.31 -39.95
C PRO A 308 -9.80 -20.06 -38.71
N ILE A 309 -10.45 -19.84 -37.57
CA ILE A 309 -10.15 -20.60 -36.33
C ILE A 309 -11.08 -21.81 -36.32
N SER A 310 -10.50 -23.01 -36.51
CA SER A 310 -11.25 -24.26 -36.31
C SER A 310 -11.66 -24.42 -34.83
N VAL A 311 -12.72 -25.19 -34.56
CA VAL A 311 -13.18 -25.47 -33.18
C VAL A 311 -12.05 -26.11 -32.35
N MET A 312 -11.25 -26.99 -32.96
CA MET A 312 -10.09 -27.61 -32.31
C MET A 312 -8.99 -26.59 -32.01
N ASN A 313 -8.65 -25.72 -32.96
CA ASN A 313 -7.65 -24.68 -32.75
C ASN A 313 -8.07 -23.71 -31.63
N GLY A 314 -9.33 -23.26 -31.66
CA GLY A 314 -9.91 -22.43 -30.60
C GLY A 314 -9.86 -23.10 -29.23
N THR A 315 -10.11 -24.41 -29.17
CA THR A 315 -10.01 -25.20 -27.93
C THR A 315 -8.56 -25.28 -27.43
N GLY A 316 -7.61 -25.52 -28.34
CA GLY A 316 -6.18 -25.54 -28.03
C GLY A 316 -5.68 -24.22 -27.45
N ILE A 317 -6.09 -23.10 -28.05
CA ILE A 317 -5.77 -21.75 -27.59
C ILE A 317 -6.33 -21.51 -26.18
N LEU A 318 -7.61 -21.84 -25.93
CA LEU A 318 -8.23 -21.66 -24.63
C LEU A 318 -7.54 -22.48 -23.53
N LEU A 319 -7.17 -23.73 -23.82
CA LEU A 319 -6.43 -24.59 -22.90
C LEU A 319 -5.02 -24.05 -22.61
N ALA A 320 -4.31 -23.59 -23.64
CA ALA A 320 -2.99 -23.00 -23.48
C ALA A 320 -3.01 -21.73 -22.62
N LEU A 321 -4.01 -20.85 -22.83
CA LEU A 321 -4.21 -19.63 -22.04
C LEU A 321 -4.61 -19.95 -20.60
N PHE A 322 -5.54 -20.88 -20.40
CA PHE A 322 -5.97 -21.31 -19.06
C PHE A 322 -4.81 -21.95 -18.29
N GLY A 323 -4.09 -22.89 -18.91
CA GLY A 323 -2.93 -23.53 -18.30
C GLY A 323 -1.82 -22.53 -17.94
N SER A 324 -1.57 -21.55 -18.82
CA SER A 324 -0.59 -20.48 -18.56
C SER A 324 -1.02 -19.61 -17.37
N GLY A 325 -2.29 -19.16 -17.33
CA GLY A 325 -2.82 -18.39 -16.22
C GLY A 325 -2.82 -19.16 -14.90
N TYR A 326 -3.15 -20.46 -14.94
CA TYR A 326 -3.12 -21.35 -13.79
C TYR A 326 -1.69 -21.55 -13.25
N TYR A 327 -0.70 -21.75 -14.13
CA TYR A 327 0.71 -21.82 -13.75
C TYR A 327 1.18 -20.55 -13.03
N SER A 328 0.83 -19.39 -13.58
CA SER A 328 1.16 -18.09 -13.00
C SER A 328 0.58 -17.91 -11.60
N TRP A 329 -0.67 -18.31 -11.41
CA TRP A 329 -1.33 -18.28 -10.10
C TRP A 329 -0.67 -19.23 -9.08
N ILE A 330 -0.30 -20.44 -9.50
CA ILE A 330 0.43 -21.40 -8.64
C ILE A 330 1.79 -20.85 -8.23
N ARG A 331 2.59 -20.32 -9.16
CA ARG A 331 3.91 -19.76 -8.85
C ARG A 331 3.82 -18.56 -7.92
N TYR A 332 2.79 -17.74 -8.07
CA TYR A 332 2.50 -16.67 -7.11
C TYR A 332 2.25 -17.23 -5.70
N ARG A 333 1.37 -18.24 -5.59
CA ARG A 333 1.05 -18.87 -4.30
C ARG A 333 2.26 -19.57 -3.67
N GLU A 334 3.08 -20.24 -4.47
CA GLU A 334 4.35 -20.83 -4.03
C GLU A 334 5.34 -19.79 -3.53
N MET A 335 5.43 -18.64 -4.20
CA MET A 335 6.32 -17.56 -3.81
C MET A 335 5.91 -17.00 -2.45
N VAL A 336 4.60 -16.73 -2.28
CA VAL A 336 4.03 -16.30 -0.98
C VAL A 336 4.29 -17.35 0.10
N ASN A 337 4.03 -18.63 -0.18
CA ASN A 337 4.23 -19.72 0.78
C ASN A 337 5.70 -19.98 1.13
N LYS A 338 6.64 -19.83 0.18
CA LYS A 338 8.09 -20.00 0.42
C LYS A 338 8.67 -18.85 1.25
N THR A 339 8.06 -17.67 1.24
CA THR A 339 8.45 -16.57 2.12
C THR A 339 7.94 -16.80 3.55
N ILE A 340 6.73 -17.34 3.70
CA ILE A 340 6.06 -17.50 5.01
C ILE A 340 6.49 -18.79 5.74
N ALA A 341 6.68 -19.91 5.03
CA ALA A 341 6.91 -21.21 5.66
C ALA A 341 8.26 -21.37 6.40
N PRO A 342 9.40 -20.84 5.92
CA PRO A 342 10.67 -20.90 6.67
C PRO A 342 10.67 -20.00 7.90
N GLU A 343 9.99 -18.85 7.86
CA GLU A 343 9.80 -17.98 9.03
C GLU A 343 8.93 -18.69 10.07
N LEU A 344 7.85 -19.35 9.65
CA LEU A 344 6.99 -20.14 10.52
C LEU A 344 7.72 -21.36 11.13
N LEU A 345 8.57 -22.04 10.37
CA LEU A 345 9.32 -23.21 10.85
C LEU A 345 10.47 -22.81 11.80
N ARG A 346 11.19 -21.71 11.52
CA ARG A 346 12.16 -21.11 12.46
C ARG A 346 11.47 -20.72 13.76
N TYR A 347 10.32 -20.06 13.63
CA TYR A 347 9.47 -19.66 14.74
C TYR A 347 9.00 -20.87 15.59
N LEU A 348 8.71 -22.03 14.98
CA LEU A 348 8.31 -23.25 15.71
C LEU A 348 9.48 -24.00 16.37
N VAL A 349 10.69 -23.96 15.80
CA VAL A 349 11.91 -24.58 16.37
C VAL A 349 12.47 -23.72 17.51
N GLU A 350 12.53 -22.39 17.36
CA GLU A 350 12.99 -21.47 18.40
C GLU A 350 12.08 -21.46 19.65
N ARG A 351 10.80 -21.84 19.49
CA ARG A 351 9.82 -22.01 20.57
C ARG A 351 9.85 -23.39 21.24
N GLY A 352 10.79 -24.27 20.88
CA GLY A 352 10.94 -25.61 21.48
C GLY A 352 9.80 -26.59 21.19
N ARG A 353 8.94 -26.31 20.20
CA ARG A 353 7.77 -27.16 19.86
C ARG A 353 8.09 -28.32 18.93
N VAL A 354 9.31 -28.37 18.38
CA VAL A 354 9.83 -29.50 17.58
C VAL A 354 11.29 -29.74 17.96
N THR A 355 11.60 -30.93 18.46
CA THR A 355 12.97 -31.37 18.74
C THR A 355 13.62 -31.95 17.47
N ASP A 356 14.92 -31.73 17.36
CA ASP A 356 15.77 -31.92 16.19
C ASP A 356 15.64 -33.30 15.48
N GLY A 357 15.90 -33.29 14.16
CA GLY A 357 16.40 -34.41 13.38
C GLY A 357 15.42 -35.42 12.76
N SER A 358 14.28 -35.74 13.38
CA SER A 358 13.46 -36.90 12.95
C SER A 358 12.30 -36.59 11.98
N CYS A 359 11.87 -35.33 11.89
CA CYS A 359 10.71 -34.93 11.07
C CYS A 359 11.01 -34.82 9.56
N LEU A 360 12.28 -34.69 9.19
CA LEU A 360 12.72 -34.59 7.79
C LEU A 360 12.50 -35.89 6.98
N ARG A 361 12.40 -37.06 7.64
CA ARG A 361 12.13 -38.34 6.97
C ARG A 361 10.65 -38.67 6.81
N ARG A 362 9.77 -38.25 7.74
CA ARG A 362 8.32 -38.57 7.68
C ARG A 362 7.51 -37.72 6.71
N ASN A 363 7.93 -36.48 6.44
CA ASN A 363 7.24 -35.61 5.46
C ASN A 363 7.45 -36.02 3.99
N ARG A 364 8.34 -36.98 3.72
CA ARG A 364 8.45 -37.61 2.38
C ARG A 364 7.42 -38.71 2.14
N GLU A 365 6.83 -39.29 3.19
CA GLU A 365 5.88 -40.41 3.07
C GLU A 365 4.41 -39.99 3.16
N LEU A 366 4.10 -38.80 3.67
CA LEU A 366 2.73 -38.31 3.84
C LEU A 366 2.17 -37.53 2.63
N THR A 367 2.94 -37.39 1.55
CA THR A 367 2.49 -36.74 0.30
C THR A 367 1.89 -37.70 -0.74
N THR A 368 1.77 -39.00 -0.44
CA THR A 368 1.29 -40.03 -1.38
C THR A 368 -0.11 -40.61 -1.11
N LYS A 369 -0.82 -40.23 -0.04
CA LYS A 369 -2.19 -40.73 0.19
C LYS A 369 -3.09 -39.65 0.81
N GLY A 370 -4.03 -39.15 0.01
CA GLY A 370 -5.05 -38.18 0.42
C GLY A 370 -5.96 -37.76 -0.73
N GLN A 371 -6.58 -38.74 -1.38
CA GLN A 371 -7.57 -38.61 -2.44
C GLN A 371 -8.97 -38.31 -1.87
N ASN A 372 -9.79 -37.64 -2.69
CA ASN A 372 -11.26 -37.75 -2.79
C ASN A 372 -12.12 -37.24 -1.63
N VAL A 373 -12.63 -35.99 -1.73
CA VAL A 373 -14.05 -35.68 -1.46
C VAL A 373 -14.46 -34.48 -2.35
N TYR A 374 -15.70 -34.51 -2.87
CA TYR A 374 -16.45 -33.49 -3.64
C TYR A 374 -16.42 -33.60 -5.17
N MET A 375 -17.12 -34.60 -5.70
CA MET A 375 -17.91 -34.46 -6.93
C MET A 375 -19.25 -35.20 -6.75
N SER A 376 -20.35 -34.47 -6.72
CA SER A 376 -21.63 -35.03 -7.19
C SER A 376 -22.58 -33.93 -7.70
N SER A 377 -23.07 -34.18 -8.92
CA SER A 377 -24.29 -33.70 -9.58
C SER A 377 -24.51 -32.19 -9.86
N PHE A 378 -24.46 -31.83 -11.15
CA PHE A 378 -25.23 -30.72 -11.74
C PHE A 378 -26.03 -31.25 -12.94
N PRO A 379 -27.35 -30.93 -13.05
CA PRO A 379 -28.18 -31.35 -14.18
C PRO A 379 -28.04 -30.41 -15.39
N SER A 380 -28.41 -30.96 -16.55
CA SER A 380 -28.31 -30.36 -17.88
C SER A 380 -29.27 -29.18 -18.09
N THR A 381 -28.74 -27.96 -18.24
CA THR A 381 -29.45 -26.83 -18.88
C THR A 381 -28.46 -25.90 -19.59
N SER A 382 -28.91 -25.33 -20.72
CA SER A 382 -28.14 -24.64 -21.77
C SER A 382 -27.13 -23.57 -21.31
N ALA A 383 -25.96 -23.57 -21.96
CA ALA A 383 -24.77 -22.75 -21.69
C ALA A 383 -25.00 -21.22 -21.60
N TRP A 384 -26.10 -20.70 -22.16
CA TRP A 384 -26.41 -19.26 -22.11
C TRP A 384 -27.07 -18.79 -20.81
N SER A 385 -27.75 -19.67 -20.08
CA SER A 385 -28.33 -19.37 -18.75
C SER A 385 -27.27 -19.40 -17.63
N MET A 386 -26.23 -20.23 -17.78
CA MET A 386 -25.11 -20.30 -16.83
C MET A 386 -24.29 -19.01 -16.79
N VAL A 387 -24.08 -18.32 -17.90
CA VAL A 387 -23.23 -17.10 -17.95
C VAL A 387 -23.90 -15.90 -17.29
N THR A 388 -25.23 -15.81 -17.34
CA THR A 388 -26.01 -14.76 -16.66
C THR A 388 -26.23 -15.07 -15.18
N HIS A 389 -26.36 -16.34 -14.77
CA HIS A 389 -26.46 -16.71 -13.35
C HIS A 389 -25.09 -16.81 -12.63
N LEU A 390 -23.98 -17.15 -13.30
CA LEU A 390 -22.63 -17.14 -12.68
C LEU A 390 -22.17 -15.72 -12.31
N ASN A 391 -22.57 -14.71 -13.08
CA ASN A 391 -22.23 -13.31 -12.80
C ASN A 391 -22.88 -12.79 -11.50
N ILE A 392 -24.02 -13.34 -11.09
CA ILE A 392 -24.80 -12.84 -9.96
C ILE A 392 -24.60 -13.68 -8.68
N ILE A 393 -24.40 -15.01 -8.81
CA ILE A 393 -24.38 -15.93 -7.65
C ILE A 393 -22.96 -16.35 -7.23
N VAL A 394 -21.98 -16.36 -8.14
CA VAL A 394 -20.62 -16.92 -7.87
C VAL A 394 -19.53 -15.87 -7.96
N ILE A 395 -19.56 -14.97 -8.95
CA ILE A 395 -18.49 -14.00 -9.18
C ILE A 395 -18.52 -12.83 -8.18
N ARG A 396 -19.71 -12.35 -7.78
CA ARG A 396 -19.84 -11.23 -6.83
C ARG A 396 -19.39 -11.59 -5.40
N PRO A 397 -19.74 -12.76 -4.83
CA PRO A 397 -19.21 -13.17 -3.53
C PRO A 397 -17.72 -13.54 -3.56
N ILE A 398 -17.21 -14.10 -4.66
CA ILE A 398 -15.80 -14.54 -4.78
C ILE A 398 -14.85 -13.37 -5.06
N MET A 399 -15.26 -12.36 -5.86
CA MET A 399 -14.51 -11.09 -5.96
C MET A 399 -14.56 -10.29 -4.64
N ALA A 400 -15.67 -10.37 -3.89
CA ALA A 400 -15.76 -9.78 -2.56
C ALA A 400 -14.85 -10.51 -1.55
N HIS A 401 -14.64 -11.82 -1.65
CA HIS A 401 -13.70 -12.58 -0.81
C HIS A 401 -12.22 -12.42 -1.24
N LEU A 402 -11.93 -12.23 -2.53
CA LEU A 402 -10.57 -12.00 -3.04
C LEU A 402 -10.06 -10.57 -2.81
N VAL A 403 -10.93 -9.64 -2.38
CA VAL A 403 -10.63 -8.23 -2.07
C VAL A 403 -11.32 -7.78 -0.77
N ALA A 404 -11.68 -8.69 0.14
CA ALA A 404 -12.22 -8.30 1.44
C ALA A 404 -11.10 -7.68 2.28
N ARG A 405 -11.10 -6.35 2.45
CA ARG A 405 -10.25 -5.68 3.44
C ARG A 405 -10.55 -6.31 4.80
N ARG A 406 -9.50 -6.72 5.54
CA ARG A 406 -9.64 -7.26 6.90
C ARG A 406 -10.42 -6.25 7.74
N ARG A 407 -11.52 -6.67 8.36
CA ARG A 407 -12.35 -5.78 9.18
C ARG A 407 -11.60 -5.47 10.47
N VAL A 408 -11.64 -4.22 10.92
CA VAL A 408 -10.88 -3.75 12.07
C VAL A 408 -11.84 -3.28 13.15
N VAL A 409 -11.67 -3.81 14.35
CA VAL A 409 -12.51 -3.51 15.50
C VAL A 409 -11.71 -2.91 16.64
N VAL A 410 -12.40 -2.15 17.48
CA VAL A 410 -11.85 -1.59 18.71
C VAL A 410 -12.18 -2.53 19.87
N THR A 411 -11.15 -3.04 20.54
CA THR A 411 -11.29 -4.02 21.64
C THR A 411 -10.91 -3.47 23.00
N GLY A 412 -10.14 -2.39 23.07
CA GLY A 412 -9.75 -1.76 24.33
C GLY A 412 -9.60 -0.25 24.23
N LEU A 413 -9.90 0.44 25.33
CA LEU A 413 -9.92 1.91 25.41
C LEU A 413 -9.08 2.39 26.60
N GLY A 414 -8.38 3.51 26.44
CA GLY A 414 -7.60 4.14 27.50
C GLY A 414 -7.55 5.66 27.37
N LEU A 415 -7.74 6.36 28.49
CA LEU A 415 -7.86 7.81 28.53
C LEU A 415 -7.10 8.44 29.69
N VAL A 416 -6.39 9.52 29.39
CA VAL A 416 -5.87 10.49 30.36
C VAL A 416 -6.33 11.86 29.88
N THR A 417 -7.22 12.51 30.61
CA THR A 417 -7.84 13.78 30.19
C THR A 417 -7.93 14.78 31.34
N PRO A 418 -8.22 16.06 31.05
CA PRO A 418 -8.50 17.05 32.08
C PRO A 418 -9.74 16.74 32.96
N LEU A 419 -10.66 15.91 32.45
CA LEU A 419 -11.81 15.45 33.23
C LEU A 419 -11.40 14.39 34.24
N ALA A 420 -10.65 13.37 33.81
CA ALA A 420 -10.15 12.30 34.65
C ALA A 420 -9.04 11.48 33.96
N THR A 421 -8.30 10.71 34.75
CA THR A 421 -7.54 9.54 34.30
C THR A 421 -8.44 8.31 34.40
N GLY A 422 -8.67 7.63 33.27
CA GLY A 422 -9.56 6.47 33.19
C GLY A 422 -10.80 6.70 32.33
N VAL A 423 -11.15 5.71 31.51
CA VAL A 423 -12.28 5.79 30.55
C VAL A 423 -13.62 6.03 31.23
N LYS A 424 -13.96 5.22 32.25
CA LYS A 424 -15.25 5.30 32.96
C LYS A 424 -15.46 6.66 33.61
N ALA A 425 -14.51 7.11 34.42
CA ALA A 425 -14.60 8.40 35.12
C ALA A 425 -14.64 9.58 34.15
N THR A 426 -13.87 9.52 33.06
CA THR A 426 -13.90 10.56 32.01
C THR A 426 -15.27 10.62 31.34
N TRP A 427 -15.81 9.47 30.94
CA TRP A 427 -17.11 9.38 30.26
C TRP A 427 -18.26 9.86 31.15
N GLU A 428 -18.31 9.42 32.41
CA GLU A 428 -19.34 9.86 33.36
C GLU A 428 -19.29 11.37 33.60
N ARG A 429 -18.10 11.96 33.77
CA ARG A 429 -17.95 13.41 33.95
C ARG A 429 -18.31 14.20 32.68
N LEU A 430 -17.99 13.68 31.50
CA LEU A 430 -18.37 14.27 30.21
C LEU A 430 -19.90 14.32 30.04
N LEU A 431 -20.60 13.21 30.32
CA LEU A 431 -22.06 13.13 30.20
C LEU A 431 -22.78 14.02 31.21
N ASN A 432 -22.19 14.22 32.40
CA ASN A 432 -22.69 15.14 33.42
C ASN A 432 -22.29 16.60 33.20
N SER A 433 -21.83 16.94 32.00
CA SER A 433 -21.48 18.31 31.59
C SER A 433 -20.40 18.99 32.46
N HIS A 434 -19.48 18.21 33.05
CA HIS A 434 -18.34 18.79 33.75
C HIS A 434 -17.31 19.36 32.78
N SER A 435 -16.56 20.38 33.23
CA SER A 435 -15.40 20.91 32.51
C SER A 435 -14.11 20.71 33.30
N GLY A 436 -13.06 20.26 32.60
CA GLY A 436 -11.69 20.17 33.08
C GLY A 436 -10.86 21.43 32.79
N VAL A 437 -11.47 22.48 32.23
CA VAL A 437 -10.80 23.76 31.98
C VAL A 437 -10.70 24.55 33.29
N VAL A 438 -9.50 25.03 33.57
CA VAL A 438 -9.13 25.74 34.80
C VAL A 438 -8.30 26.97 34.48
N SER A 439 -8.24 27.89 35.44
CA SER A 439 -7.33 29.03 35.42
C SER A 439 -5.92 28.57 35.82
N LEU A 440 -4.93 28.82 34.96
CA LEU A 440 -3.56 28.37 35.15
C LEU A 440 -2.84 29.11 36.30
N PRO A 441 -2.99 30.45 36.48
CA PRO A 441 -2.35 31.14 37.60
C PRO A 441 -2.79 30.65 38.98
N ASP A 442 -3.93 29.97 39.09
CA ASP A 442 -4.43 29.42 40.34
C ASP A 442 -3.80 28.06 40.70
N ILE A 443 -2.95 27.51 39.82
CA ILE A 443 -2.29 26.22 40.00
C ILE A 443 -0.84 26.45 40.45
N PRO A 444 -0.40 25.86 41.58
CA PRO A 444 1.00 25.92 41.99
C PRO A 444 1.95 25.40 40.90
N GLY A 445 3.00 26.16 40.58
CA GLY A 445 3.95 25.85 39.51
C GLY A 445 3.56 26.39 38.11
N TYR A 446 2.42 27.08 37.99
CA TYR A 446 1.94 27.70 36.75
C TYR A 446 1.94 29.25 36.85
N GLU A 447 2.76 29.82 37.73
CA GLU A 447 2.85 31.28 37.94
C GLU A 447 3.33 32.00 36.67
N GLY A 448 4.12 31.32 35.83
CA GLY A 448 4.64 31.85 34.56
C GLY A 448 3.57 32.17 33.50
N PHE A 449 2.31 31.80 33.72
CA PHE A 449 1.21 32.09 32.79
C PHE A 449 0.48 33.42 33.10
N ALA A 450 0.67 34.01 34.28
CA ALA A 450 -0.10 35.18 34.74
C ALA A 450 0.04 36.43 33.84
N GLY A 451 1.15 36.57 33.11
CA GLY A 451 1.40 37.69 32.21
C GLY A 451 0.86 37.53 30.78
N LEU A 452 0.16 36.43 30.48
CA LEU A 452 -0.30 36.11 29.13
C LEU A 452 -1.75 36.58 28.88
N PRO A 453 -2.11 36.92 27.63
CA PRO A 453 -3.50 37.27 27.29
C PRO A 453 -4.53 36.16 27.55
N ALA A 454 -4.16 34.90 27.30
CA ALA A 454 -4.97 33.72 27.64
C ALA A 454 -4.35 32.99 28.82
N THR A 455 -5.14 32.73 29.87
CA THR A 455 -4.65 32.15 31.13
C THR A 455 -5.42 30.90 31.56
N VAL A 456 -6.19 30.29 30.66
CA VAL A 456 -7.02 29.11 30.95
C VAL A 456 -6.63 27.93 30.06
N ALA A 457 -6.69 26.72 30.60
CA ALA A 457 -6.38 25.49 29.87
C ALA A 457 -7.07 24.25 30.47
N GLY A 458 -7.21 23.20 29.67
CA GLY A 458 -7.55 21.86 30.13
C GLY A 458 -6.33 21.15 30.70
N VAL A 459 -6.25 21.02 32.02
CA VAL A 459 -5.09 20.46 32.73
C VAL A 459 -5.38 19.04 33.22
N VAL A 460 -4.48 18.09 32.96
CA VAL A 460 -4.57 16.76 33.58
C VAL A 460 -4.20 16.89 35.05
N LYS A 461 -5.17 16.62 35.94
CA LYS A 461 -5.03 16.84 37.38
C LYS A 461 -4.10 15.81 38.02
N SER A 462 -3.11 16.27 38.77
CA SER A 462 -2.19 15.41 39.54
C SER A 462 -2.87 14.82 40.77
N GLY A 463 -2.56 13.56 41.09
CA GLY A 463 -3.09 12.84 42.26
C GLY A 463 -3.30 11.36 41.96
N SER A 464 -3.85 10.61 42.93
CA SER A 464 -4.01 9.16 42.78
C SER A 464 -5.04 8.77 41.72
N LYS A 465 -4.84 7.60 41.12
CA LYS A 465 -5.78 6.96 40.18
C LYS A 465 -7.16 6.73 40.80
N GLU A 466 -7.23 6.48 42.11
CA GLU A 466 -8.49 6.24 42.84
C GLU A 466 -9.41 7.47 42.80
N GLU A 467 -8.84 8.68 42.79
CA GLU A 467 -9.59 9.94 42.64
C GLU A 467 -9.89 10.28 41.16
N GLY A 468 -9.45 9.42 40.23
CA GLY A 468 -9.45 9.68 38.80
C GLY A 468 -8.46 10.76 38.39
N ARG A 469 -7.33 10.88 39.12
CA ARG A 469 -6.23 11.82 38.85
C ARG A 469 -5.01 11.08 38.32
N PHE A 470 -3.97 11.82 37.95
CA PHE A 470 -2.76 11.26 37.34
C PHE A 470 -1.55 11.31 38.29
N ASP A 471 -0.98 10.15 38.59
CA ASP A 471 0.33 10.01 39.20
C ASP A 471 1.17 9.04 38.36
N ALA A 472 2.29 9.54 37.82
CA ALA A 472 3.16 8.75 36.96
C ALA A 472 3.68 7.47 37.65
N SER A 473 3.88 7.50 38.97
CA SER A 473 4.41 6.36 39.74
C SER A 473 3.47 5.16 39.81
N GLU A 474 2.17 5.36 39.58
CA GLU A 474 1.17 4.30 39.54
C GLU A 474 1.13 3.57 38.17
N TRP A 475 1.68 4.19 37.13
CA TRP A 475 1.60 3.71 35.74
C TRP A 475 2.93 3.26 35.15
N LEU A 476 4.04 3.89 35.59
CA LEU A 476 5.39 3.67 35.09
C LEU A 476 6.21 2.75 36.01
N ASP A 477 7.29 2.18 35.48
CA ASP A 477 8.23 1.41 36.31
C ASP A 477 9.18 2.39 37.03
N ARG A 478 9.79 1.94 38.14
CA ARG A 478 10.68 2.81 38.93
C ARG A 478 11.84 3.35 38.07
N GLY A 479 11.94 4.67 37.99
CA GLY A 479 13.01 5.38 37.28
C GLY A 479 12.67 5.76 35.83
N ASP A 480 11.61 5.20 35.24
CA ASP A 480 11.16 5.54 33.88
C ASP A 480 10.76 7.03 33.78
N ASP A 481 10.13 7.55 34.83
CA ASP A 481 9.65 8.93 34.97
C ASP A 481 10.75 9.98 34.74
N ARG A 482 12.00 9.67 35.10
CA ARG A 482 13.15 10.58 34.92
C ARG A 482 13.70 10.54 33.50
N THR A 483 13.47 9.46 32.78
CA THR A 483 14.05 9.18 31.45
C THR A 483 13.12 9.53 30.31
N MET A 484 11.82 9.65 30.59
CA MET A 484 10.77 9.95 29.62
C MET A 484 10.28 11.40 29.77
N ALA A 485 9.56 11.87 28.75
CA ALA A 485 8.87 13.15 28.77
C ALA A 485 7.42 12.98 29.26
N LYS A 486 6.80 14.06 29.74
CA LYS A 486 5.44 14.05 30.32
C LYS A 486 4.38 13.50 29.37
N PHE A 487 4.44 13.83 28.08
CA PHE A 487 3.51 13.29 27.07
C PHE A 487 3.65 11.76 26.91
N THR A 488 4.86 11.21 27.06
CA THR A 488 5.09 9.76 27.06
C THR A 488 4.48 9.11 28.30
N HIS A 489 4.50 9.77 29.45
CA HIS A 489 3.87 9.25 30.67
C HIS A 489 2.35 9.08 30.47
N TYR A 490 1.69 10.06 29.86
CA TYR A 490 0.27 9.98 29.52
C TYR A 490 0.00 8.84 28.52
N ALA A 491 0.84 8.68 27.48
CA ALA A 491 0.70 7.60 26.51
C ALA A 491 0.82 6.22 27.14
N ILE A 492 1.81 6.00 28.03
CA ILE A 492 1.99 4.71 28.71
C ILE A 492 0.81 4.40 29.63
N SER A 493 0.32 5.39 30.38
CA SER A 493 -0.87 5.22 31.22
C SER A 493 -2.09 4.85 30.40
N ALA A 494 -2.40 5.61 29.34
CA ALA A 494 -3.53 5.33 28.46
C ALA A 494 -3.38 3.97 27.74
N ALA A 495 -2.20 3.62 27.24
CA ALA A 495 -1.96 2.34 26.60
C ALA A 495 -2.11 1.15 27.57
N LYS A 496 -1.62 1.28 28.82
CA LYS A 496 -1.80 0.24 29.85
C LYS A 496 -3.28 0.03 30.17
N GLN A 497 -4.06 1.11 30.24
CA GLN A 497 -5.52 1.02 30.38
C GLN A 497 -6.15 0.29 29.19
N ALA A 498 -5.82 0.69 27.95
CA ALA A 498 -6.40 0.10 26.74
C ALA A 498 -6.03 -1.38 26.57
N LEU A 499 -4.77 -1.76 26.85
CA LEU A 499 -4.31 -3.15 26.81
C LEU A 499 -4.97 -4.01 27.88
N THR A 500 -5.20 -3.45 29.08
CA THR A 500 -5.92 -4.13 30.16
C THR A 500 -7.38 -4.35 29.78
N ASP A 501 -8.04 -3.32 29.23
CA ASP A 501 -9.44 -3.37 28.79
C ASP A 501 -9.64 -4.35 27.61
N ALA A 502 -8.66 -4.46 26.71
CA ALA A 502 -8.65 -5.46 25.65
C ALA A 502 -8.30 -6.88 26.13
N GLU A 503 -7.87 -7.05 27.38
CA GLU A 503 -7.28 -8.31 27.88
C GLU A 503 -6.06 -8.79 27.06
N TRP A 504 -5.27 -7.84 26.53
CA TRP A 504 -4.08 -8.09 25.70
C TRP A 504 -2.77 -7.83 26.47
N THR A 505 -2.64 -8.42 27.66
CA THR A 505 -1.54 -8.12 28.60
C THR A 505 -0.38 -9.13 28.53
N THR A 506 -0.65 -10.37 28.14
CA THR A 506 0.35 -11.44 28.05
C THR A 506 0.33 -12.16 26.70
N PRO A 507 0.50 -11.45 25.57
CA PRO A 507 0.58 -12.09 24.26
C PRO A 507 1.84 -12.97 24.20
N SER A 508 1.73 -14.09 23.49
CA SER A 508 2.88 -14.92 23.14
C SER A 508 3.84 -14.16 22.23
N ASP A 509 5.10 -14.59 22.10
CA ASP A 509 6.05 -13.93 21.19
C ASP A 509 5.58 -13.80 19.72
N GLN A 510 4.71 -14.69 19.19
CA GLN A 510 4.14 -14.56 17.84
C GLN A 510 3.21 -13.38 17.77
N GLU A 511 2.35 -13.29 18.78
CA GLU A 511 1.36 -12.26 18.89
C GLU A 511 2.06 -10.92 19.12
N LYS A 512 3.19 -10.90 19.85
CA LYS A 512 4.07 -9.74 19.94
C LYS A 512 4.68 -9.35 18.60
N ASP A 513 5.12 -10.30 17.78
CA ASP A 513 5.63 -10.03 16.42
C ASP A 513 4.54 -9.48 15.49
N ARG A 514 3.27 -9.77 15.81
CA ARG A 514 2.07 -9.31 15.09
C ARG A 514 1.32 -8.16 15.78
N THR A 515 1.88 -7.63 16.88
CA THR A 515 1.35 -6.47 17.60
C THR A 515 2.21 -5.26 17.29
N GLY A 516 1.63 -4.22 16.69
CA GLY A 516 2.29 -2.95 16.44
C GLY A 516 1.82 -1.84 17.38
N VAL A 517 2.50 -0.71 17.31
CA VAL A 517 2.20 0.51 18.06
C VAL A 517 2.24 1.70 17.10
N CYS A 518 1.18 2.51 17.11
CA CYS A 518 1.08 3.75 16.38
C CYS A 518 0.66 4.86 17.34
N ILE A 519 1.59 5.67 17.84
CA ILE A 519 1.28 6.77 18.77
C ILE A 519 1.94 8.04 18.28
N GLY A 520 1.14 9.07 18.05
CA GLY A 520 1.61 10.38 17.61
C GLY A 520 1.56 11.45 18.70
N SER A 521 2.31 12.54 18.49
CA SER A 521 2.24 13.78 19.26
C SER A 521 2.35 14.99 18.32
N GLY A 522 1.69 16.10 18.68
CA GLY A 522 1.65 17.30 17.86
C GLY A 522 2.93 18.11 18.00
N MET A 523 3.30 18.45 19.24
CA MET A 523 4.44 19.32 19.52
C MET A 523 5.59 18.64 20.28
N GLY A 524 5.37 17.45 20.86
CA GLY A 524 6.39 16.79 21.69
C GLY A 524 6.65 17.54 22.99
N SER A 525 7.85 17.39 23.57
CA SER A 525 8.18 17.99 24.87
C SER A 525 8.85 19.36 24.77
N LEU A 526 8.04 20.42 24.73
CA LEU A 526 8.57 21.80 24.74
C LEU A 526 9.26 22.14 26.06
N GLU A 527 8.78 21.61 27.18
CA GLU A 527 9.36 21.84 28.51
C GLU A 527 10.81 21.32 28.59
N ASP A 528 11.06 20.09 28.14
CA ASP A 528 12.41 19.52 28.11
C ASP A 528 13.33 20.32 27.16
N MET A 529 12.80 20.80 26.03
CA MET A 529 13.54 21.66 25.10
C MET A 529 13.98 22.98 25.74
N VAL A 530 13.05 23.71 26.34
CA VAL A 530 13.33 25.02 26.95
C VAL A 530 14.23 24.87 28.17
N THR A 531 13.94 23.93 29.06
CA THR A 531 14.72 23.70 30.28
C THR A 531 16.17 23.35 29.95
N THR A 532 16.37 22.45 28.98
CA THR A 532 17.73 22.06 28.55
C THR A 532 18.44 23.21 27.83
N SER A 533 17.73 23.99 27.02
CA SER A 533 18.29 25.17 26.34
C SER A 533 18.77 26.23 27.32
N ASN A 534 18.00 26.53 28.36
CA ASN A 534 18.41 27.49 29.41
C ASN A 534 19.62 26.97 30.19
N ALA A 535 19.60 25.69 30.59
CA ALA A 535 20.73 25.05 31.27
C ALA A 535 22.03 25.07 30.42
N PHE A 536 21.90 25.00 29.08
CA PHE A 536 23.03 25.14 28.17
C PHE A 536 23.54 26.59 28.08
N ALA A 537 22.63 27.56 27.99
CA ALA A 537 22.95 28.99 27.85
C ALA A 537 23.57 29.63 29.10
N ASP A 538 23.21 29.16 30.30
CA ASP A 538 23.69 29.67 31.60
C ASP A 538 25.16 29.26 31.92
N GLN A 539 26.03 29.26 30.90
CA GLN A 539 27.48 29.05 30.95
C GLN A 539 27.96 27.66 31.42
N GLN A 540 27.08 26.66 31.52
CA GLN A 540 27.46 25.29 31.90
C GLN A 540 27.65 24.34 30.70
N GLY A 541 27.27 24.80 29.50
CA GLY A 541 27.58 24.18 28.21
C GLY A 541 27.15 22.71 28.11
N TYR A 542 27.90 21.93 27.32
CA TYR A 542 27.60 20.52 27.02
C TYR A 542 27.39 19.63 28.28
N ARG A 543 28.08 19.91 29.39
CA ARG A 543 28.09 19.03 30.58
C ARG A 543 26.75 18.91 31.30
N LYS A 544 25.82 19.86 31.10
CA LYS A 544 24.48 19.82 31.70
C LYS A 544 23.42 19.17 30.83
N ILE A 545 23.76 18.80 29.59
CA ILE A 545 22.83 18.11 28.70
C ILE A 545 22.73 16.64 29.14
N SER A 546 21.53 16.23 29.53
CA SER A 546 21.23 14.83 29.84
C SER A 546 21.38 13.96 28.59
N PRO A 547 21.95 12.75 28.68
CA PRO A 547 21.92 11.78 27.57
C PRO A 547 20.49 11.46 27.10
N MET A 548 19.49 11.65 27.96
CA MET A 548 18.09 11.43 27.63
C MET A 548 17.42 12.60 26.90
N PHE A 549 18.10 13.73 26.69
CA PHE A 549 17.52 14.91 26.05
C PHE A 549 16.92 14.59 24.68
N VAL A 550 17.71 13.99 23.78
CA VAL A 550 17.24 13.65 22.42
C VAL A 550 16.07 12.67 22.48
N PRO A 551 16.12 11.54 23.21
CA PRO A 551 14.95 10.67 23.38
C PRO A 551 13.70 11.39 23.91
N LYS A 552 13.83 12.35 24.84
CA LYS A 552 12.67 13.04 25.42
C LYS A 552 11.95 13.96 24.43
N ILE A 553 12.66 14.55 23.48
CA ILE A 553 12.06 15.52 22.54
C ILE A 553 11.54 14.86 21.25
N LEU A 554 11.89 13.59 21.00
CA LEU A 554 11.47 12.87 19.81
C LEU A 554 10.02 12.38 19.93
N ILE A 555 9.15 12.85 19.03
CA ILE A 555 7.71 12.51 19.01
C ILE A 555 7.47 10.99 18.97
N ASN A 556 8.28 10.25 18.21
CA ASN A 556 8.11 8.81 18.05
C ASN A 556 8.44 8.00 19.32
N MET A 557 9.03 8.62 20.34
CA MET A 557 9.43 7.90 21.54
C MET A 557 8.25 7.47 22.41
N ALA A 558 7.06 8.07 22.28
CA ALA A 558 5.86 7.51 22.89
C ALA A 558 5.58 6.08 22.39
N ALA A 559 5.59 5.87 21.07
CA ALA A 559 5.46 4.53 20.48
C ALA A 559 6.67 3.64 20.80
N GLY A 560 7.89 4.20 20.73
CA GLY A 560 9.14 3.50 21.07
C GLY A 560 9.12 2.91 22.49
N HIS A 561 8.79 3.71 23.50
CA HIS A 561 8.74 3.25 24.88
C HIS A 561 7.67 2.17 25.10
N LEU A 562 6.52 2.26 24.43
CA LEU A 562 5.50 1.20 24.49
C LEU A 562 6.00 -0.12 23.90
N THR A 563 6.63 -0.08 22.72
CA THR A 563 7.19 -1.31 22.11
C THR A 563 8.25 -1.95 22.99
N MET A 564 9.13 -1.16 23.61
CA MET A 564 10.14 -1.68 24.55
C MET A 564 9.49 -2.24 25.83
N LYS A 565 8.50 -1.55 26.39
CA LYS A 565 7.84 -1.95 27.64
C LYS A 565 7.06 -3.25 27.51
N PHE A 566 6.30 -3.42 26.43
CA PHE A 566 5.43 -4.58 26.22
C PHE A 566 6.06 -5.66 25.33
N GLY A 567 7.21 -5.38 24.72
CA GLY A 567 7.92 -6.30 23.83
C GLY A 567 7.25 -6.49 22.48
N PHE A 568 6.45 -5.52 22.02
CA PHE A 568 5.76 -5.55 20.73
C PHE A 568 6.76 -5.31 19.58
N ARG A 569 6.69 -6.12 18.52
CA ARG A 569 7.67 -6.14 17.42
C ARG A 569 7.05 -5.96 16.04
N GLY A 570 5.75 -5.69 15.96
CA GLY A 570 5.07 -5.26 14.74
C GLY A 570 5.41 -3.81 14.36
N PRO A 571 4.60 -3.16 13.49
CA PRO A 571 4.83 -1.79 13.05
C PRO A 571 5.00 -0.83 14.23
N ASN A 572 6.12 -0.12 14.31
CA ASN A 572 6.37 0.94 15.27
C ASN A 572 6.33 2.29 14.54
N HIS A 573 5.23 3.01 14.68
CA HIS A 573 4.92 4.18 13.89
C HIS A 573 4.54 5.38 14.77
N ALA A 574 4.86 6.57 14.28
CA ALA A 574 4.45 7.82 14.91
C ALA A 574 4.23 8.88 13.83
N VAL A 575 2.99 9.29 13.70
CA VAL A 575 2.60 10.40 12.83
C VAL A 575 2.62 11.70 13.61
N SER A 576 2.94 12.81 12.94
CA SER A 576 2.77 14.16 13.47
C SER A 576 2.19 15.03 12.38
N THR A 577 0.95 15.47 12.59
CA THR A 577 0.14 16.23 11.65
C THR A 577 -0.66 17.30 12.40
N ALA A 578 0.01 17.98 13.32
CA ALA A 578 -0.63 18.94 14.24
C ALA A 578 -1.82 18.30 14.96
N CYS A 579 -2.99 18.95 14.94
CA CYS A 579 -4.18 18.54 15.66
C CYS A 579 -4.82 17.25 15.12
N THR A 580 -4.52 16.83 13.88
CA THR A 580 -5.04 15.57 13.30
C THR A 580 -4.27 14.32 13.71
N THR A 581 -3.18 14.49 14.45
CA THR A 581 -2.21 13.43 14.78
C THR A 581 -2.87 12.18 15.36
N GLY A 582 -3.67 12.29 16.41
CA GLY A 582 -4.33 11.14 17.02
C GLY A 582 -5.29 10.41 16.07
N ALA A 583 -6.04 11.15 15.25
CA ALA A 583 -6.96 10.57 14.27
C ALA A 583 -6.21 9.85 13.14
N HIS A 584 -5.15 10.45 12.61
CA HIS A 584 -4.28 9.78 11.62
C HIS A 584 -3.65 8.53 12.18
N SER A 585 -3.19 8.58 13.43
CA SER A 585 -2.56 7.44 14.09
C SER A 585 -3.50 6.22 14.16
N ILE A 586 -4.77 6.45 14.49
CA ILE A 586 -5.81 5.41 14.49
C ILE A 586 -6.11 4.92 13.06
N GLY A 587 -6.27 5.84 12.11
CA GLY A 587 -6.56 5.49 10.72
C GLY A 587 -5.41 4.74 10.00
N ASP A 588 -4.16 5.10 10.29
CA ASP A 588 -2.97 4.44 9.76
C ASP A 588 -2.80 3.06 10.39
N ALA A 589 -3.09 2.91 11.70
CA ALA A 589 -3.14 1.62 12.37
C ALA A 589 -4.22 0.68 11.81
N MET A 590 -5.41 1.21 11.51
CA MET A 590 -6.44 0.47 10.77
C MET A 590 -5.91 -0.04 9.44
N ARG A 591 -5.15 0.79 8.69
CA ARG A 591 -4.55 0.36 7.42
C ARG A 591 -3.50 -0.73 7.63
N PHE A 592 -2.62 -0.63 8.62
CA PHE A 592 -1.64 -1.68 8.90
C PHE A 592 -2.32 -3.05 9.14
N ILE A 593 -3.44 -3.07 9.87
CA ILE A 593 -4.21 -4.31 10.06
C ILE A 593 -4.85 -4.76 8.74
N GLN A 594 -5.49 -3.85 7.99
CA GLN A 594 -6.12 -4.14 6.70
C GLN A 594 -5.17 -4.73 5.66
N TYR A 595 -3.93 -4.27 5.64
CA TYR A 595 -2.88 -4.73 4.73
C TYR A 595 -2.14 -5.97 5.25
N GLY A 596 -2.40 -6.41 6.49
CA GLY A 596 -1.79 -7.61 7.06
C GLY A 596 -0.45 -7.39 7.73
N ASP A 597 -0.01 -6.14 7.92
CA ASP A 597 1.25 -5.81 8.61
C ASP A 597 1.19 -6.14 10.11
N ALA A 598 -0.01 -6.10 10.69
CA ALA A 598 -0.28 -6.47 12.08
C ALA A 598 -1.65 -7.15 12.23
N ASP A 599 -1.85 -7.85 13.35
CA ASP A 599 -3.15 -8.37 13.77
C ASP A 599 -3.75 -7.53 14.90
N VAL A 600 -2.87 -6.91 15.70
CA VAL A 600 -3.21 -5.99 16.79
C VAL A 600 -2.40 -4.71 16.65
N MET A 601 -3.01 -3.54 16.84
CA MET A 601 -2.34 -2.25 16.88
C MET A 601 -2.77 -1.46 18.11
N VAL A 602 -1.79 -1.01 18.91
CA VAL A 602 -2.01 -0.02 19.97
C VAL A 602 -1.90 1.36 19.33
N ALA A 603 -3.02 2.07 19.16
CA ALA A 603 -3.10 3.26 18.32
C ALA A 603 -3.67 4.48 19.07
N GLY A 604 -3.20 5.69 18.76
CA GLY A 604 -3.70 6.89 19.44
C GLY A 604 -2.78 8.10 19.38
N GLY A 605 -2.98 9.03 20.31
CA GLY A 605 -2.22 10.28 20.39
C GLY A 605 -2.06 10.79 21.81
N THR A 606 -0.99 11.56 22.03
CA THR A 606 -0.64 12.14 23.34
C THR A 606 -0.05 13.54 23.21
N GLU A 607 -0.30 14.39 24.20
CA GLU A 607 0.18 15.76 24.25
C GLU A 607 0.38 16.22 25.70
N ALA A 608 1.48 16.93 25.96
CA ALA A 608 1.76 17.61 27.24
C ALA A 608 2.35 19.00 26.95
N CYS A 609 1.55 19.82 26.27
CA CYS A 609 2.00 21.05 25.62
C CYS A 609 1.90 22.32 26.47
N LEU A 610 1.42 22.21 27.71
CA LEU A 610 1.16 23.36 28.57
C LEU A 610 2.48 23.96 29.06
N HIS A 611 2.96 24.97 28.34
CA HIS A 611 4.15 25.74 28.69
C HIS A 611 3.91 27.23 28.36
N PRO A 612 4.41 28.20 29.16
CA PRO A 612 4.17 29.62 28.91
C PRO A 612 4.58 30.08 27.50
N LEU A 613 5.70 29.55 26.98
CA LEU A 613 6.16 29.84 25.62
C LEU A 613 5.18 29.37 24.53
N ALA A 614 4.62 28.15 24.65
CA ALA A 614 3.62 27.66 23.70
C ALA A 614 2.37 28.55 23.75
N MET A 615 1.87 28.82 24.96
CA MET A 615 0.69 29.65 25.17
C MET A 615 0.89 31.08 24.62
N ALA A 616 2.07 31.67 24.84
CA ALA A 616 2.44 32.98 24.28
C ALA A 616 2.45 32.97 22.74
N GLY A 617 2.98 31.91 22.12
CA GLY A 617 2.99 31.74 20.67
C GLY A 617 1.57 31.73 20.08
N PHE A 618 0.67 30.94 20.66
CA PHE A 618 -0.73 30.89 20.21
C PHE A 618 -1.52 32.16 20.55
N CYS A 619 -1.21 32.85 21.66
CA CYS A 619 -1.74 34.19 21.93
C CYS A 619 -1.33 35.18 20.83
N LYS A 620 -0.06 35.16 20.40
CA LYS A 620 0.43 36.01 19.31
C LYS A 620 -0.22 35.67 17.97
N ALA A 621 -0.53 34.40 17.73
CA ALA A 621 -1.31 33.95 16.58
C ALA A 621 -2.82 34.27 16.70
N LYS A 622 -3.26 34.87 17.82
CA LYS A 622 -4.67 35.21 18.11
C LYS A 622 -5.61 34.01 17.93
N SER A 623 -5.13 32.82 18.29
CA SER A 623 -5.88 31.58 18.11
C SER A 623 -6.58 31.10 19.38
N LEU A 624 -6.23 31.67 20.54
CA LEU A 624 -6.75 31.29 21.85
C LEU A 624 -7.91 32.19 22.30
N ALA A 625 -8.85 31.62 23.05
CA ALA A 625 -9.85 32.40 23.77
C ALA A 625 -9.19 33.26 24.88
N THR A 626 -9.49 34.56 24.91
CA THR A 626 -8.97 35.51 25.91
C THR A 626 -10.07 36.22 26.70
N ASN A 627 -11.33 36.05 26.33
CA ASN A 627 -12.49 36.75 26.89
C ASN A 627 -13.11 36.06 28.13
N HIS A 628 -12.65 34.86 28.49
CA HIS A 628 -13.21 34.04 29.57
C HIS A 628 -12.16 33.57 30.59
N ASN A 629 -11.13 34.38 30.84
CA ASN A 629 -10.08 34.04 31.81
C ASN A 629 -10.62 33.90 33.25
N THR A 630 -11.65 34.69 33.61
CA THR A 630 -12.30 34.66 34.93
C THR A 630 -13.42 33.62 35.04
N THR A 631 -13.84 33.03 33.91
CA THR A 631 -14.87 31.99 33.83
C THR A 631 -14.32 30.80 33.05
N PRO A 632 -13.29 30.10 33.56
CA PRO A 632 -12.52 29.12 32.79
C PRO A 632 -13.37 27.99 32.20
N THR A 633 -14.37 27.51 32.95
CA THR A 633 -15.28 26.45 32.51
C THR A 633 -16.14 26.83 31.31
N GLU A 634 -16.27 28.13 31.03
CA GLU A 634 -17.05 28.70 29.93
C GLU A 634 -16.20 29.12 28.73
N ALA A 635 -14.87 28.93 28.78
CA ALA A 635 -13.97 29.55 27.81
C ALA A 635 -13.98 28.90 26.42
N SER A 636 -14.13 27.58 26.33
CA SER A 636 -14.29 26.91 25.03
C SER A 636 -15.78 26.78 24.72
N ARG A 637 -16.19 27.41 23.62
CA ARG A 637 -17.58 27.55 23.17
C ARG A 637 -17.76 27.06 21.73
N PRO A 638 -17.64 25.76 21.43
CA PRO A 638 -17.80 25.26 20.07
C PRO A 638 -19.18 25.63 19.50
N PHE A 639 -19.21 26.12 18.26
CA PHE A 639 -20.41 26.57 17.54
C PHE A 639 -21.20 27.73 18.15
N ASP A 640 -20.84 28.23 19.33
CA ASP A 640 -21.56 29.35 19.95
C ASP A 640 -21.24 30.67 19.24
N ARG A 641 -22.18 31.61 19.29
CA ARG A 641 -22.01 32.97 18.76
C ARG A 641 -20.82 33.69 19.38
N GLU A 642 -20.56 33.47 20.67
CA GLU A 642 -19.52 34.16 21.44
C GLU A 642 -18.15 33.45 21.43
N ARG A 643 -17.99 32.46 20.53
CA ARG A 643 -16.71 31.74 20.35
C ARG A 643 -15.59 32.70 19.91
N ALA A 644 -14.42 32.60 20.54
CA ALA A 644 -13.34 33.58 20.37
C ALA A 644 -11.95 32.97 20.12
N GLY A 645 -11.87 31.65 19.97
CA GLY A 645 -10.61 30.91 19.88
C GLY A 645 -10.66 29.63 20.71
N PHE A 646 -9.64 28.78 20.54
CA PHE A 646 -9.59 27.52 21.28
C PHE A 646 -8.97 27.69 22.66
N VAL A 647 -9.26 26.73 23.55
CA VAL A 647 -8.60 26.60 24.85
C VAL A 647 -7.60 25.46 24.75
N MET A 648 -6.33 25.68 25.09
CA MET A 648 -5.31 24.62 25.02
C MET A 648 -5.55 23.55 26.08
N GLY A 649 -5.20 22.30 25.80
CA GLY A 649 -5.24 21.22 26.79
C GLY A 649 -4.15 20.17 26.59
N GLU A 650 -4.01 19.29 27.58
CA GLU A 650 -3.09 18.15 27.55
C GLU A 650 -3.81 16.83 27.88
N GLY A 651 -3.21 15.70 27.50
CA GLY A 651 -3.76 14.37 27.74
C GLY A 651 -3.34 13.34 26.71
N ALA A 652 -3.94 12.15 26.80
CA ALA A 652 -3.73 11.04 25.87
C ALA A 652 -4.99 10.21 25.67
N GLY A 653 -5.17 9.74 24.44
CA GLY A 653 -6.18 8.73 24.08
C GLY A 653 -5.52 7.59 23.33
N VAL A 654 -5.76 6.36 23.77
CA VAL A 654 -5.23 5.14 23.16
C VAL A 654 -6.34 4.11 23.00
N VAL A 655 -6.38 3.48 21.83
CA VAL A 655 -7.26 2.35 21.51
C VAL A 655 -6.41 1.12 21.17
N VAL A 656 -6.96 -0.06 21.44
CA VAL A 656 -6.47 -1.31 20.85
C VAL A 656 -7.36 -1.64 19.66
N LEU A 657 -6.74 -1.67 18.48
CA LEU A 657 -7.37 -2.10 17.24
C LEU A 657 -6.97 -3.55 16.95
N GLU A 658 -7.93 -4.36 16.52
CA GLU A 658 -7.69 -5.76 16.16
C GLU A 658 -8.38 -6.11 14.88
N GLU A 659 -7.83 -7.10 14.19
CA GLU A 659 -8.58 -7.76 13.14
C GLU A 659 -9.79 -8.50 13.73
N LEU A 660 -10.95 -8.37 13.08
CA LEU A 660 -12.23 -8.86 13.61
C LEU A 660 -12.22 -10.37 13.90
N GLU A 661 -11.73 -11.19 12.97
CA GLU A 661 -11.73 -12.63 13.16
C GLU A 661 -10.72 -13.05 14.24
N HIS A 662 -9.56 -12.40 14.33
CA HIS A 662 -8.63 -12.54 15.47
C HIS A 662 -9.31 -12.21 16.81
N ALA A 663 -9.96 -11.04 16.90
CA ALA A 663 -10.67 -10.61 18.11
C ALA A 663 -11.76 -11.61 18.50
N ARG A 664 -12.53 -12.12 17.53
CA ARG A 664 -13.57 -13.14 17.75
C ARG A 664 -12.99 -14.47 18.24
N GLN A 665 -11.89 -14.93 17.65
CA GLN A 665 -11.27 -16.22 18.01
C GLN A 665 -10.80 -16.26 19.46
N ARG A 666 -10.29 -15.14 19.99
CA ARG A 666 -9.89 -15.03 21.39
C ARG A 666 -11.02 -14.58 22.34
N GLY A 667 -12.23 -14.35 21.83
CA GLY A 667 -13.38 -13.94 22.64
C GLY A 667 -13.33 -12.49 23.13
N ALA A 668 -12.63 -11.61 22.42
CA ALA A 668 -12.48 -10.21 22.80
C ALA A 668 -13.82 -9.46 22.79
N ARG A 669 -14.00 -8.53 23.75
CA ARG A 669 -15.08 -7.54 23.68
C ARG A 669 -14.82 -6.62 22.47
N VAL A 670 -15.89 -6.31 21.73
CA VAL A 670 -15.85 -5.34 20.64
C VAL A 670 -16.71 -4.13 21.00
N TYR A 671 -16.11 -2.93 20.97
CA TYR A 671 -16.81 -1.67 21.21
C TYR A 671 -17.49 -1.14 19.94
N ALA A 672 -16.74 -1.11 18.83
CA ALA A 672 -17.16 -0.63 17.52
C ALA A 672 -16.24 -1.18 16.43
N GLU A 673 -16.70 -1.15 15.18
CA GLU A 673 -15.86 -1.35 13.99
C GLU A 673 -15.39 0.02 13.47
N ILE A 674 -14.12 0.14 13.09
CA ILE A 674 -13.65 1.28 12.30
C ILE A 674 -13.86 0.96 10.81
N LYS A 675 -14.89 1.56 10.23
CA LYS A 675 -15.33 1.31 8.85
C LYS A 675 -14.56 2.14 7.84
N GLY A 676 -14.22 3.37 8.19
CA GLY A 676 -13.73 4.36 7.25
C GLY A 676 -12.66 5.27 7.82
N TYR A 677 -11.74 5.68 6.95
CA TYR A 677 -10.70 6.66 7.25
C TYR A 677 -10.46 7.53 6.02
N GLY A 678 -10.89 8.78 6.13
CA GLY A 678 -10.78 9.80 5.10
C GLY A 678 -9.72 10.84 5.44
N LEU A 679 -8.96 11.22 4.42
CA LEU A 679 -7.83 12.15 4.49
C LEU A 679 -8.00 13.22 3.44
N SER A 680 -7.70 14.48 3.74
CA SER A 680 -7.59 15.54 2.73
C SER A 680 -6.62 16.62 3.16
N GLY A 681 -6.18 17.43 2.19
CA GLY A 681 -5.48 18.68 2.42
C GLY A 681 -6.30 19.86 1.89
N ASP A 682 -6.24 21.01 2.54
CA ASP A 682 -6.95 22.23 2.11
C ASP A 682 -6.26 22.90 0.92
N ALA A 683 -4.92 22.93 0.92
CA ALA A 683 -4.12 23.68 -0.05
C ALA A 683 -4.54 25.16 -0.19
N HIS A 684 -4.91 25.79 0.93
CA HIS A 684 -5.54 27.11 0.96
C HIS A 684 -4.77 28.12 1.82
N HIS A 685 -4.71 27.90 3.14
CA HIS A 685 -4.01 28.77 4.08
C HIS A 685 -3.41 27.93 5.21
N MET A 686 -2.39 28.44 5.90
CA MET A 686 -1.69 27.72 6.95
C MET A 686 -2.59 27.42 8.16
N THR A 687 -3.49 28.34 8.51
CA THR A 687 -4.31 28.28 9.74
C THR A 687 -5.80 28.48 9.50
N ALA A 688 -6.19 28.91 8.31
CA ALA A 688 -7.59 29.21 7.99
C ALA A 688 -8.11 28.16 7.00
N PRO A 689 -9.24 27.50 7.28
CA PRO A 689 -9.85 26.61 6.31
C PRO A 689 -10.43 27.41 5.14
N PRO A 690 -10.65 26.79 3.97
CA PRO A 690 -11.51 27.34 2.93
C PRO A 690 -12.88 27.71 3.51
N GLU A 691 -13.44 28.85 3.10
CA GLU A 691 -14.73 29.30 3.62
C GLU A 691 -15.83 28.26 3.42
N ASP A 692 -15.87 27.58 2.27
CA ASP A 692 -16.85 26.53 1.97
C ASP A 692 -16.67 25.22 2.76
N GLY A 693 -15.59 25.07 3.53
CA GLY A 693 -15.27 23.86 4.29
C GLY A 693 -14.94 22.64 3.41
N ASN A 694 -14.61 22.83 2.12
CA ASN A 694 -14.46 21.74 1.16
C ASN A 694 -13.38 20.72 1.56
N GLY A 695 -12.31 21.14 2.23
CA GLY A 695 -11.31 20.21 2.78
C GLY A 695 -11.90 19.21 3.78
N ALA A 696 -12.60 19.71 4.79
CA ALA A 696 -13.34 18.91 5.76
C ALA A 696 -14.38 18.00 5.07
N ALA A 697 -15.14 18.55 4.11
CA ALA A 697 -16.12 17.78 3.34
C ALA A 697 -15.48 16.62 2.55
N ARG A 698 -14.31 16.84 1.93
CA ARG A 698 -13.55 15.77 1.24
C ARG A 698 -13.10 14.67 2.20
N ALA A 699 -12.64 15.03 3.40
CA ALA A 699 -12.24 14.05 4.40
C ALA A 699 -13.44 13.19 4.83
N MET A 700 -14.58 13.82 5.16
CA MET A 700 -15.81 13.10 5.53
C MET A 700 -16.33 12.19 4.40
N ARG A 701 -16.45 12.71 3.16
CA ARG A 701 -16.90 11.91 2.01
C ARG A 701 -16.01 10.70 1.77
N ARG A 702 -14.68 10.87 1.83
CA ARG A 702 -13.72 9.76 1.71
C ARG A 702 -13.86 8.73 2.83
N ALA A 703 -14.12 9.17 4.07
CA ALA A 703 -14.36 8.25 5.18
C ALA A 703 -15.62 7.41 4.94
N LEU A 704 -16.71 8.03 4.48
CA LEU A 704 -17.97 7.36 4.13
C LEU A 704 -17.82 6.43 2.93
N GLU A 705 -17.11 6.86 1.88
CA GLU A 705 -16.78 6.04 0.71
C GLU A 705 -16.02 4.77 1.11
N VAL A 706 -15.00 4.90 1.98
CA VAL A 706 -14.25 3.73 2.49
C VAL A 706 -15.12 2.85 3.38
N ALA A 707 -16.01 3.46 4.18
CA ALA A 707 -16.96 2.74 5.03
C ALA A 707 -18.05 2.00 4.24
N GLY A 708 -18.31 2.41 2.99
CA GLY A 708 -19.44 1.93 2.20
C GLY A 708 -20.79 2.41 2.75
N LEU A 709 -20.83 3.57 3.42
CA LEU A 709 -22.02 4.14 4.02
C LEU A 709 -22.48 5.38 3.27
N SER A 710 -23.79 5.54 3.15
CA SER A 710 -24.43 6.78 2.69
C SER A 710 -24.56 7.79 3.83
N PRO A 711 -24.68 9.10 3.54
CA PRO A 711 -24.90 10.12 4.57
C PRO A 711 -26.12 9.85 5.47
N ALA A 712 -27.19 9.24 4.93
CA ALA A 712 -28.41 8.89 5.67
C ALA A 712 -28.22 7.80 6.75
N GLU A 713 -27.10 7.08 6.71
CA GLU A 713 -26.79 6.01 7.66
C GLU A 713 -25.96 6.50 8.86
N VAL A 714 -25.53 7.75 8.85
CA VAL A 714 -24.76 8.36 9.94
C VAL A 714 -25.69 9.09 10.89
N ASP A 715 -25.63 8.73 12.17
CA ASP A 715 -26.53 9.30 13.20
C ASP A 715 -25.85 10.42 14.00
N TYR A 716 -24.51 10.49 13.96
CA TYR A 716 -23.73 11.38 14.81
C TYR A 716 -22.40 11.83 14.17
N VAL A 717 -22.06 13.11 14.36
CA VAL A 717 -20.73 13.67 14.06
C VAL A 717 -20.14 14.28 15.32
N ASN A 718 -19.02 13.73 15.81
CA ASN A 718 -18.17 14.41 16.77
C ASN A 718 -17.24 15.38 16.02
N ALA A 719 -17.60 16.66 16.05
CA ALA A 719 -16.96 17.71 15.27
C ALA A 719 -15.60 18.12 15.85
N HIS A 720 -14.75 18.64 14.96
CA HIS A 720 -13.49 19.24 15.38
C HIS A 720 -13.68 20.57 16.13
N ALA A 721 -14.71 21.35 15.81
CA ALA A 721 -15.09 22.66 16.32
C ALA A 721 -14.30 23.13 17.55
N THR A 722 -13.29 23.96 17.28
CA THR A 722 -12.29 24.44 18.23
C THR A 722 -12.72 25.73 18.91
N SER A 723 -13.97 26.17 18.74
CA SER A 723 -14.43 27.49 19.20
C SER A 723 -13.79 28.64 18.43
N THR A 724 -13.32 28.38 17.20
CA THR A 724 -12.75 29.42 16.33
C THR A 724 -13.81 29.94 15.38
N LEU A 725 -13.78 31.25 15.07
CA LEU A 725 -14.80 31.89 14.23
C LEU A 725 -14.89 31.24 12.84
N LEU A 726 -13.75 31.11 12.16
CA LEU A 726 -13.64 30.56 10.81
C LEU A 726 -13.75 29.03 10.80
N GLY A 727 -13.11 28.34 11.76
CA GLY A 727 -13.06 26.88 11.81
C GLY A 727 -14.44 26.26 12.01
N ASP A 728 -15.16 26.71 13.05
CA ASP A 728 -16.48 26.16 13.38
C ASP A 728 -17.49 26.45 12.27
N ALA A 729 -17.42 27.63 11.61
CA ALA A 729 -18.29 27.99 10.50
C ALA A 729 -18.00 27.15 9.24
N ALA A 730 -16.72 26.93 8.91
CA ALA A 730 -16.32 26.09 7.78
C ALA A 730 -16.71 24.62 8.01
N GLU A 731 -16.49 24.09 9.22
CA GLU A 731 -16.92 22.73 9.55
C GLU A 731 -18.44 22.58 9.49
N ASN A 732 -19.20 23.54 10.02
CA ASN A 732 -20.66 23.53 9.93
C ASN A 732 -21.15 23.45 8.47
N ARG A 733 -20.59 24.28 7.58
CA ARG A 733 -20.90 24.25 6.14
C ARG A 733 -20.50 22.92 5.49
N ALA A 734 -19.34 22.37 5.88
CA ALA A 734 -18.90 21.07 5.40
C ALA A 734 -19.87 19.95 5.80
N ILE A 735 -20.33 19.92 7.05
CA ILE A 735 -21.30 18.93 7.55
C ILE A 735 -22.61 19.08 6.76
N LYS A 736 -23.17 20.30 6.66
CA LYS A 736 -24.39 20.54 5.88
C LYS A 736 -24.25 20.11 4.42
N SER A 737 -23.09 20.34 3.80
CA SER A 737 -22.82 19.93 2.41
C SER A 737 -22.67 18.42 2.22
N VAL A 738 -22.17 17.68 3.22
CA VAL A 738 -22.01 16.22 3.12
C VAL A 738 -23.33 15.51 3.42
N PHE A 739 -24.13 16.04 4.33
CA PHE A 739 -25.38 15.46 4.82
C PHE A 739 -26.63 16.15 4.26
N ASP A 740 -26.49 16.86 3.14
CA ASP A 740 -27.60 17.57 2.51
C ASP A 740 -28.79 16.62 2.25
N GLY A 741 -29.99 17.08 2.59
CA GLY A 741 -31.22 16.26 2.58
C GLY A 741 -31.34 15.19 3.69
N HIS A 742 -30.36 15.08 4.60
CA HIS A 742 -30.33 14.07 5.67
C HIS A 742 -30.00 14.63 7.06
N THR A 743 -30.09 15.96 7.24
CA THR A 743 -29.72 16.64 8.49
C THR A 743 -30.71 16.43 9.64
N ASP A 744 -31.97 16.05 9.37
CA ASP A 744 -33.05 15.99 10.37
C ASP A 744 -32.80 14.95 11.47
N HIS A 745 -32.07 13.88 11.13
CA HIS A 745 -31.72 12.81 12.07
C HIS A 745 -30.27 12.92 12.56
N LEU A 746 -29.46 13.83 12.00
CA LEU A 746 -28.06 13.98 12.33
C LEU A 746 -27.89 14.80 13.62
N ALA A 747 -27.13 14.26 14.57
CA ALA A 747 -26.65 15.02 15.71
C ALA A 747 -25.17 15.37 15.53
N VAL A 748 -24.77 16.54 16.02
CA VAL A 748 -23.39 17.02 16.00
C VAL A 748 -23.03 17.43 17.42
N SER A 749 -21.84 17.10 17.90
CA SER A 749 -21.37 17.72 19.15
C SER A 749 -19.87 18.04 19.07
N SER A 750 -19.36 18.84 20.00
CA SER A 750 -17.92 18.97 20.24
C SER A 750 -17.63 18.87 21.72
N THR A 751 -16.65 18.04 22.06
CA THR A 751 -16.27 17.75 23.45
C THR A 751 -15.18 18.70 23.99
N LYS A 752 -14.70 19.64 23.16
CA LYS A 752 -13.62 20.58 23.53
C LYS A 752 -14.02 21.58 24.63
N GLY A 753 -15.31 21.84 24.82
CA GLY A 753 -15.80 22.59 25.99
C GLY A 753 -15.48 21.90 27.33
N ALA A 754 -15.41 20.57 27.32
CA ALA A 754 -15.18 19.77 28.53
C ALA A 754 -13.69 19.51 28.80
N ILE A 755 -12.88 19.32 27.76
CA ILE A 755 -11.46 18.92 27.90
C ILE A 755 -10.47 19.96 27.36
N GLY A 756 -10.93 21.04 26.74
CA GLY A 756 -10.08 21.90 25.92
C GLY A 756 -9.65 21.21 24.61
N HIS A 757 -8.68 21.80 23.92
CA HIS A 757 -8.10 21.26 22.70
C HIS A 757 -6.74 20.64 22.98
N LEU A 758 -6.71 19.30 23.03
CA LEU A 758 -5.53 18.50 23.37
C LEU A 758 -4.50 18.37 22.24
N LEU A 759 -4.51 19.30 21.28
CA LEU A 759 -3.65 19.33 20.09
C LEU A 759 -3.46 17.92 19.47
N GLY A 760 -2.26 17.35 19.53
CA GLY A 760 -1.95 16.05 18.93
C GLY A 760 -2.75 14.86 19.49
N ALA A 761 -3.26 14.95 20.72
CA ALA A 761 -4.08 13.90 21.34
C ALA A 761 -5.58 14.05 21.06
N ALA A 762 -6.03 15.22 20.58
CA ALA A 762 -7.46 15.55 20.44
C ALA A 762 -8.22 14.49 19.62
N GLY A 763 -7.76 14.22 18.39
CA GLY A 763 -8.44 13.27 17.51
C GLY A 763 -8.55 11.85 18.07
N ALA A 764 -7.62 11.42 18.93
CA ALA A 764 -7.69 10.08 19.55
C ALA A 764 -8.69 10.05 20.72
N VAL A 765 -8.71 11.07 21.57
CA VAL A 765 -9.68 11.19 22.67
C VAL A 765 -11.11 11.33 22.12
N GLU A 766 -11.28 12.14 21.06
CA GLU A 766 -12.58 12.35 20.40
C GLU A 766 -13.06 11.09 19.68
N ALA A 767 -12.16 10.29 19.11
CA ALA A 767 -12.50 8.97 18.59
C ALA A 767 -13.03 8.05 19.69
N ILE A 768 -12.40 8.02 20.87
CA ILE A 768 -12.87 7.21 22.01
C ILE A 768 -14.26 7.66 22.48
N PHE A 769 -14.52 8.97 22.58
CA PHE A 769 -15.87 9.47 22.91
C PHE A 769 -16.91 9.08 21.85
N THR A 770 -16.52 9.08 20.58
CA THR A 770 -17.38 8.64 19.47
C THR A 770 -17.70 7.14 19.55
N ILE A 771 -16.69 6.33 19.85
CA ILE A 771 -16.84 4.88 20.07
C ILE A 771 -17.77 4.61 21.27
N LEU A 772 -17.59 5.33 22.38
CA LEU A 772 -18.46 5.21 23.55
C LEU A 772 -19.90 5.68 23.27
N SER A 773 -20.06 6.69 22.40
CA SER A 773 -21.38 7.15 21.97
C SER A 773 -22.14 6.07 21.21
N ILE A 774 -21.45 5.34 20.32
CA ILE A 774 -22.00 4.15 19.63
C ILE A 774 -22.32 3.05 20.65
N HIS A 775 -21.38 2.77 21.55
CA HIS A 775 -21.51 1.67 22.49
C HIS A 775 -22.66 1.84 23.49
N HIS A 776 -22.84 3.06 24.00
CA HIS A 776 -23.85 3.39 24.99
C HIS A 776 -25.14 3.99 24.41
N ASN A 777 -25.16 4.35 23.12
CA ASN A 777 -26.24 5.10 22.47
C ASN A 777 -26.52 6.47 23.14
N ILE A 778 -25.49 7.12 23.70
CA ILE A 778 -25.62 8.43 24.35
C ILE A 778 -24.61 9.38 23.69
N LEU A 779 -25.09 10.55 23.26
CA LEU A 779 -24.25 11.59 22.66
C LEU A 779 -23.78 12.56 23.73
N PRO A 780 -22.47 12.90 23.78
CA PRO A 780 -21.96 13.87 24.74
C PRO A 780 -22.45 15.30 24.42
N PRO A 781 -22.57 16.16 25.43
CA PRO A 781 -23.00 17.54 25.26
C PRO A 781 -21.92 18.41 24.59
N THR A 782 -22.36 19.37 23.78
CA THR A 782 -21.58 20.57 23.45
C THR A 782 -21.75 21.58 24.59
N LEU A 783 -20.72 21.73 25.43
CA LEU A 783 -20.76 22.70 26.54
C LEU A 783 -20.71 24.13 26.03
N ASN A 784 -21.26 25.04 26.83
CA ASN A 784 -21.23 26.49 26.62
C ASN A 784 -21.91 26.99 25.33
N LEU A 785 -22.70 26.14 24.68
CA LEU A 785 -23.51 26.48 23.51
C LEU A 785 -24.89 26.96 23.96
N HIS A 786 -25.02 28.27 24.14
CA HIS A 786 -26.28 28.93 24.50
C HIS A 786 -26.97 29.55 23.29
N ASN A 787 -26.19 30.09 22.35
CA ASN A 787 -26.68 30.74 21.15
C ASN A 787 -25.88 30.23 19.95
N PRO A 788 -26.47 29.41 19.06
CA PRO A 788 -25.76 28.91 17.88
C PRO A 788 -25.33 30.02 16.93
N GLY A 789 -24.04 30.06 16.61
CA GLY A 789 -23.50 30.70 15.41
C GLY A 789 -23.64 32.22 15.28
N ASP A 790 -23.02 32.73 14.21
CA ASP A 790 -23.26 34.07 13.66
C ASP A 790 -22.99 34.03 12.14
N PRO A 791 -24.01 34.18 11.28
CA PRO A 791 -25.41 34.40 11.63
C PRO A 791 -26.12 33.10 12.07
N PRO A 792 -27.11 33.15 12.99
CA PRO A 792 -27.74 31.95 13.55
C PRO A 792 -28.42 31.03 12.53
N GLU A 793 -28.94 31.57 11.44
CA GLU A 793 -29.60 30.83 10.35
C GLU A 793 -28.65 29.85 9.61
N ASP A 794 -27.33 30.04 9.73
CA ASP A 794 -26.37 29.09 9.19
C ASP A 794 -26.22 27.85 10.08
N PHE A 795 -26.51 27.98 11.37
CA PHE A 795 -26.26 26.98 12.41
C PHE A 795 -27.57 26.31 12.86
N THR A 796 -28.10 25.45 11.99
CA THR A 796 -29.44 24.84 12.13
C THR A 796 -29.42 23.36 12.52
N LEU A 797 -28.24 22.77 12.76
CA LEU A 797 -28.13 21.35 13.11
C LEU A 797 -28.47 21.11 14.59
N ASN A 798 -28.73 19.85 14.96
CA ASN A 798 -28.78 19.47 16.36
C ASN A 798 -27.37 19.38 16.95
N TYR A 799 -26.88 20.46 17.57
CA TYR A 799 -25.54 20.52 18.16
C TYR A 799 -25.42 19.90 19.56
N VAL A 800 -26.41 19.12 20.01
CA VAL A 800 -26.46 18.51 21.37
C VAL A 800 -26.11 19.53 22.46
N PRO A 801 -26.83 20.66 22.55
CA PRO A 801 -26.42 21.77 23.42
C PRO A 801 -26.56 21.42 24.90
N LEU A 802 -25.52 21.68 25.68
CA LEU A 802 -25.45 21.70 27.15
C LEU A 802 -25.71 20.39 27.91
N GLN A 803 -26.51 19.47 27.38
CA GLN A 803 -26.87 18.20 28.04
C GLN A 803 -26.69 17.01 27.10
N ALA A 804 -26.24 15.89 27.66
CA ALA A 804 -26.11 14.65 26.91
C ALA A 804 -27.46 14.19 26.35
N GLN A 805 -27.44 13.60 25.15
CA GLN A 805 -28.66 13.14 24.48
C GLN A 805 -28.68 11.62 24.36
N ASP A 806 -29.66 10.97 24.98
CA ASP A 806 -29.93 9.54 24.80
C ASP A 806 -30.59 9.26 23.45
N ARG A 807 -30.06 8.29 22.71
CA ARG A 807 -30.51 7.84 21.39
C ARG A 807 -31.09 6.44 21.42
N SER A 808 -31.14 5.77 22.57
CA SER A 808 -31.65 4.40 22.73
C SER A 808 -33.09 4.24 22.24
N SER A 809 -33.94 5.24 22.48
CA SER A 809 -35.34 5.27 22.01
C SER A 809 -35.50 5.67 20.53
N LYS A 810 -34.42 6.09 19.86
CA LYS A 810 -34.39 6.56 18.47
C LYS A 810 -33.61 5.61 17.53
N GLY A 811 -33.54 4.33 17.88
CA GLY A 811 -32.83 3.31 17.09
C GLY A 811 -31.33 3.21 17.38
N GLY A 812 -30.82 3.97 18.36
CA GLY A 812 -29.42 3.98 18.77
C GLY A 812 -28.52 4.82 17.86
N VAL A 813 -27.21 4.64 18.01
CA VAL A 813 -26.19 5.27 17.14
C VAL A 813 -25.55 4.15 16.30
N ARG A 814 -25.96 4.04 15.04
CA ARG A 814 -25.54 2.97 14.12
C ARG A 814 -24.16 3.24 13.56
N ALA A 815 -23.94 4.47 13.10
CA ALA A 815 -22.66 4.95 12.62
C ALA A 815 -22.41 6.40 13.05
N ALA A 816 -21.14 6.73 13.24
CA ALA A 816 -20.71 8.06 13.60
C ALA A 816 -19.39 8.45 12.94
N LEU A 817 -19.25 9.73 12.62
CA LEU A 817 -17.98 10.33 12.20
C LEU A 817 -17.33 11.05 13.38
N THR A 818 -16.00 11.04 13.42
CA THR A 818 -15.22 11.99 14.22
C THR A 818 -14.28 12.76 13.31
N ASN A 819 -14.34 14.08 13.39
CA ASN A 819 -13.57 14.99 12.57
C ASN A 819 -12.39 15.56 13.34
N SER A 820 -11.26 15.69 12.65
CA SER A 820 -10.08 16.34 13.19
C SER A 820 -9.40 17.15 12.10
N PHE A 821 -9.17 18.44 12.33
CA PHE A 821 -8.53 19.34 11.37
C PHE A 821 -7.32 20.01 12.03
N GLY A 822 -6.24 20.15 11.27
CA GLY A 822 -4.94 20.55 11.79
C GLY A 822 -4.31 21.66 10.97
N PHE A 823 -3.38 22.36 11.61
CA PHE A 823 -2.54 23.37 10.97
C PHE A 823 -1.86 22.80 9.71
N GLY A 824 -1.63 23.67 8.73
CA GLY A 824 -1.19 23.28 7.39
C GLY A 824 -2.31 22.77 6.49
N GLY A 825 -3.57 22.89 6.94
CA GLY A 825 -4.76 22.46 6.20
C GLY A 825 -4.89 20.95 6.11
N THR A 826 -4.45 20.22 7.13
CA THR A 826 -4.51 18.75 7.16
C THR A 826 -5.83 18.32 7.77
N ASN A 827 -6.58 17.43 7.11
CA ASN A 827 -7.90 17.00 7.59
C ASN A 827 -8.02 15.48 7.64
N ALA A 828 -8.62 14.99 8.72
CA ALA A 828 -8.95 13.60 8.93
C ALA A 828 -10.41 13.44 9.36
N SER A 829 -11.04 12.37 8.90
CA SER A 829 -12.33 11.91 9.43
C SER A 829 -12.29 10.39 9.58
N LEU A 830 -12.68 9.90 10.76
CA LEU A 830 -12.81 8.46 11.02
C LEU A 830 -14.29 8.11 11.12
N CYS A 831 -14.67 7.01 10.49
CA CYS A 831 -16.03 6.49 10.52
C CYS A 831 -16.07 5.21 11.34
N PHE A 832 -16.87 5.22 12.41
CA PHE A 832 -17.13 4.06 13.25
C PHE A 832 -18.57 3.59 13.09
N SER A 833 -18.80 2.30 13.21
CA SER A 833 -20.14 1.73 13.29
C SER A 833 -20.23 0.68 14.39
N LYS A 834 -21.47 0.34 14.76
CA LYS A 834 -21.73 -0.87 15.53
C LYS A 834 -21.16 -2.09 14.77
N ALA A 835 -20.46 -2.98 15.48
CA ALA A 835 -19.66 -4.07 14.91
C ALA A 835 -20.47 -5.31 14.48
#